data_AF-A0A812TYZ7-F1
#
_entry.id   AF-A0A812TYZ7-F1
#
_cell.length_a   1.000
_cell.length_b   1.000
_cell.length_c   1.000
_cell.angle_alpha   90.00
_cell.angle_beta   90.00
_cell.angle_gamma   90.00
#
_symmetry.space_group_name_H-M   'P 1'
#
loop_
_entity.id
_entity.type
_entity.pdbx_description
1 polymer ?
#
loop_
_entity_poly.entity_id
_entity_poly.type
_entity_poly.pdbx_seq_one_letter_code
_entity_poly.pdbx_strand_id
1 'polypeptide(L)'
;MELRGEWAGFDLLTVGGEKLMVHRRGNLVMVSGCITTVSPMKQKANFDLNIGQVPHYCNPQRYIPFVAPTAMSRYEGIKQCGTSSILRDDGKLMINFNKNTNPMVLHFSGLIFNVQGEPEEEIEIAHRDRPKPGKEVKDVLGKGKGKGKDEDMSPTRRQELRASQQDPPGLQRENGIVTLQGSLLEATYGFSNLLVGYLPEGYRPKREIRCLAPLIHMPKQDDFACCPIADQTIALTVKPDGNIFVQGGNQHAVDQKGLMRVLPQRKRGILSFDGIRFSQANQGLPITLAAGLGSKKSSSKLLQKLGSSDSSAIALKHGDLVLLEGGLDWTNSKTLNNKQVIARLPEGCWPRRREIFFTRGRDEERRRVDIDMWGRIFCPEGDDKTSDGGHVELSGIAFMAAAEPPLLQPLEPEFDDLKLLYNRTVVDVAAGSFKGHELLEQFIRRCSHYEWNLLKYNMARHAGRSMLTPLGDAPLRGWERGNEYNLDKDCHRLWRDVLKHKLDEHWGITTWHTLMHLSDAMLDKVLECCSQQLGDRDRKLLKKSKRICEGDWERKRHPGLNFNRLGEIAADIVDHMFEHWDFSAQLQGLMKNDFRAPETIKHLFPRHVAKWQEKLIKDNIAEKEMGKFEEIRQFFFLYETTGSNMTHCSLMGSSDLFTTTGKWYFPDAPDVQRQLFENVAWLYDRNIHHYISERQTPTFPFIEDFDIQAAKDYRPIPPGREWADPPDDLFVTMPIRHGPEPFDVGGDPGFVLKHRATAIHMMYPHIEELYCLVYSASGYNKGKEMVKSSFHLVWPQIVVDPSRAQAIRYVTLGIFKNETNKQGSDIQLLQEKLMEMDRSNEWELVFDSTTINARNGLRLPYSDKASMVVKDPEDKARIARGELSKNSAFKIRVVEERPSKAVGRINFSFVKDEDGEERIQARWVQDEKSQERSEWIRMGSCRLDQADAISTKMTPWQLGPEVMGLLPKKPGEKYYRESEDDQGIFRTHVSYPNILRCALSVDEFVAKFDEQLGEEMDALLGEGEFDLRKRIAGQWITVTEDQAMWRAPAARQFSHKFPDWHWGSRSKQLLRPAELTFLKSVGKVIVDGPDDVRTALVRVLKLCRTEMDDNPIMPVFDTEMMHSFP
;
A
#
# COMPACT_ATOMS: atom_id res chain seq x y z
N MET A 1 27.54 -28.59 1.35
CA MET A 1 28.20 -27.62 2.25
C MET A 1 27.85 -27.99 3.67
N GLU A 2 28.80 -27.96 4.61
CA GLU A 2 28.46 -28.11 6.02
C GLU A 2 28.02 -26.75 6.56
N LEU A 3 26.71 -26.60 6.77
CA LEU A 3 26.17 -25.48 7.53
C LEU A 3 26.52 -25.75 8.99
N ARG A 4 27.43 -24.96 9.57
CA ARG A 4 27.80 -25.11 10.99
C ARG A 4 26.72 -24.47 11.87
N GLY A 5 25.74 -25.28 12.24
CA GLY A 5 24.56 -24.89 13.03
C GLY A 5 24.75 -24.89 14.55
N GLU A 6 25.87 -24.38 15.06
CA GLU A 6 26.04 -24.14 16.50
C GLU A 6 26.17 -22.65 16.79
N TRP A 7 25.14 -21.85 16.48
CA TRP A 7 25.13 -20.44 16.87
C TRP A 7 23.78 -19.99 17.42
N ALA A 8 23.80 -19.53 18.67
CA ALA A 8 22.66 -19.07 19.44
C ALA A 8 22.11 -17.75 18.86
N GLY A 9 21.14 -17.84 17.94
CA GLY A 9 20.35 -16.67 17.53
C GLY A 9 19.81 -16.66 16.10
N PHE A 10 20.30 -17.53 15.21
CA PHE A 10 19.81 -17.64 13.84
C PHE A 10 19.36 -19.09 13.57
N ASP A 11 18.05 -19.33 13.42
CA ASP A 11 17.58 -20.59 12.85
C ASP A 11 17.79 -20.52 11.33
N LEU A 12 18.90 -21.07 10.83
CA LEU A 12 19.09 -21.27 9.39
C LEU A 12 18.09 -22.33 8.91
N LEU A 13 16.87 -21.90 8.57
CA LEU A 13 15.87 -22.76 7.96
C LEU A 13 16.25 -22.96 6.49
N THR A 14 16.41 -24.23 6.10
CA THR A 14 16.44 -24.61 4.69
C THR A 14 15.02 -24.44 4.14
N VAL A 15 14.83 -23.52 3.19
CA VAL A 15 13.53 -23.35 2.53
C VAL A 15 13.32 -24.57 1.64
N GLY A 16 12.23 -25.31 1.88
CA GLY A 16 11.91 -26.50 1.09
C GLY A 16 12.77 -27.73 1.39
N GLY A 17 13.50 -27.78 2.51
CA GLY A 17 14.32 -28.94 2.91
C GLY A 17 15.62 -29.13 2.11
N GLU A 18 15.91 -28.27 1.13
CA GLU A 18 17.10 -28.37 0.30
C GLU A 18 18.28 -27.60 0.90
N LYS A 19 19.45 -28.27 0.97
CA LYS A 19 20.69 -27.70 1.52
C LYS A 19 21.43 -26.86 0.47
N LEU A 20 22.28 -25.94 0.96
CA LEU A 20 23.28 -25.25 0.16
C LEU A 20 24.27 -26.29 -0.42
N MET A 21 24.41 -26.32 -1.74
CA MET A 21 25.20 -27.32 -2.45
C MET A 21 26.49 -26.70 -2.97
N VAL A 22 27.57 -27.48 -2.91
CA VAL A 22 28.85 -27.16 -3.53
C VAL A 22 29.07 -28.17 -4.63
N HIS A 23 29.24 -27.70 -5.85
CA HIS A 23 29.51 -28.50 -7.03
C HIS A 23 30.96 -28.24 -7.46
N ARG A 24 31.72 -29.31 -7.74
CA ARG A 24 33.09 -29.21 -8.25
C ARG A 24 33.20 -29.92 -9.59
N ARG A 25 33.77 -29.24 -10.58
CA ARG A 25 34.10 -29.75 -11.92
C ARG A 25 35.53 -29.35 -12.24
N GLY A 26 36.47 -30.29 -12.06
CA GLY A 26 37.90 -29.98 -12.15
C GLY A 26 38.29 -28.93 -11.12
N ASN A 27 38.82 -27.82 -11.62
CA ASN A 27 39.24 -26.67 -10.84
C ASN A 27 38.09 -25.66 -10.58
N LEU A 28 36.95 -25.81 -11.26
CA LEU A 28 35.79 -24.95 -11.06
C LEU A 28 34.96 -25.44 -9.88
N VAL A 29 34.64 -24.54 -8.95
CA VAL A 29 33.70 -24.75 -7.85
C VAL A 29 32.55 -23.77 -7.97
N MET A 30 31.33 -24.28 -7.79
CA MET A 30 30.12 -23.50 -7.75
C MET A 30 29.36 -23.76 -6.46
N VAL A 31 28.86 -22.68 -5.84
CA VAL A 31 27.90 -22.74 -4.75
C VAL A 31 26.52 -22.43 -5.33
N SER A 32 25.52 -23.21 -4.95
CA SER A 32 24.13 -23.02 -5.38
C SER A 32 23.19 -23.27 -4.22
N GLY A 33 22.01 -22.64 -4.27
CA GLY A 33 20.94 -22.77 -3.28
C GLY A 33 20.63 -21.47 -2.56
N CYS A 34 19.71 -21.54 -1.60
CA CYS A 34 19.34 -20.40 -0.78
C CYS A 34 19.34 -20.76 0.71
N ILE A 35 19.46 -19.74 1.55
CA ILE A 35 19.22 -19.84 3.00
C ILE A 35 18.22 -18.75 3.39
N THR A 36 17.35 -19.05 4.36
CA THR A 36 16.56 -17.98 5.00
C THR A 36 17.21 -17.60 6.31
N THR A 37 17.38 -16.30 6.51
CA THR A 37 17.82 -15.74 7.78
C THR A 37 16.58 -15.36 8.59
N VAL A 38 16.44 -15.87 9.81
CA VAL A 38 15.46 -15.33 10.76
C VAL A 38 16.07 -14.08 11.40
N SER A 39 15.25 -13.05 11.54
CA SER A 39 15.58 -11.66 11.87
C SER A 39 16.86 -11.47 12.72
N PRO A 40 17.81 -10.61 12.29
CA PRO A 40 19.02 -10.29 13.06
C PRO A 40 18.69 -9.36 14.25
N MET A 41 17.89 -9.81 15.22
CA MET A 41 17.39 -8.91 16.29
C MET A 41 18.39 -8.57 17.40
N LYS A 42 19.67 -8.98 17.34
CA LYS A 42 20.57 -8.80 18.51
C LYS A 42 22.04 -8.45 18.24
N GLN A 43 22.51 -8.25 17.01
CA GLN A 43 23.93 -7.95 16.80
C GLN A 43 24.17 -6.50 16.36
N LYS A 44 25.26 -5.91 16.89
CA LYS A 44 25.80 -4.64 16.42
C LYS A 44 26.05 -4.79 14.92
N ALA A 45 25.73 -3.75 14.16
CA ALA A 45 26.07 -3.64 12.75
C ALA A 45 27.50 -4.04 12.42
N ASN A 46 27.72 -4.41 11.16
CA ASN A 46 29.04 -4.70 10.61
C ASN A 46 29.65 -5.98 11.21
N PHE A 47 28.82 -6.99 11.46
CA PHE A 47 29.27 -8.29 11.92
C PHE A 47 29.41 -9.25 10.74
N ASP A 48 30.59 -9.84 10.59
CA ASP A 48 30.84 -10.89 9.60
C ASP A 48 30.29 -12.22 10.14
N LEU A 49 29.19 -12.72 9.56
CA LEU A 49 28.56 -13.96 9.96
C LEU A 49 29.07 -15.12 9.10
N ASN A 50 29.72 -16.11 9.72
CA ASN A 50 30.04 -17.38 9.06
C ASN A 50 28.78 -18.24 8.96
N ILE A 51 28.27 -18.44 7.74
CA ILE A 51 27.03 -19.21 7.51
C ILE A 51 27.28 -20.67 7.09
N GLY A 52 28.52 -21.02 6.78
CA GLY A 52 28.87 -22.39 6.42
C GLY A 52 30.27 -22.52 5.85
N GLN A 53 30.70 -23.75 5.65
CA GLN A 53 32.03 -24.05 5.13
C GLN A 53 31.94 -24.95 3.89
N VAL A 54 32.60 -24.56 2.81
CA VAL A 54 32.80 -25.44 1.65
C VAL A 54 33.76 -26.57 2.04
N PRO A 55 33.69 -27.75 1.40
CA PRO A 55 34.66 -28.82 1.68
C PRO A 55 36.09 -28.32 1.49
N HIS A 56 37.04 -28.79 2.31
CA HIS A 56 38.43 -28.31 2.28
C HIS A 56 39.08 -28.39 0.88
N TYR A 57 38.74 -29.41 0.09
CA TYR A 57 39.23 -29.57 -1.28
C TYR A 57 38.60 -28.58 -2.28
N CYS A 58 37.66 -27.74 -1.83
CA CYS A 58 37.00 -26.65 -2.53
C CYS A 58 37.41 -25.27 -1.97
N ASN A 59 38.40 -25.20 -1.08
CA ASN A 59 38.86 -23.93 -0.50
C ASN A 59 39.50 -23.05 -1.57
N PRO A 60 39.04 -21.80 -1.77
CA PRO A 60 39.69 -20.91 -2.72
C PRO A 60 41.10 -20.53 -2.24
N GLN A 61 41.97 -20.10 -3.16
CA GLN A 61 43.31 -19.62 -2.79
C GLN A 61 43.29 -18.18 -2.24
N ARG A 62 42.16 -17.48 -2.34
CA ARG A 62 41.97 -16.10 -1.91
C ARG A 62 40.54 -15.84 -1.46
N TYR A 63 40.30 -14.62 -0.95
CA TYR A 63 38.96 -14.13 -0.67
C TYR A 63 38.18 -13.90 -1.97
N ILE A 64 36.98 -14.44 -2.04
CA ILE A 64 36.07 -14.23 -3.17
C ILE A 64 34.88 -13.40 -2.68
N PRO A 65 34.89 -12.09 -2.95
CA PRO A 65 33.75 -11.24 -2.68
C PRO A 65 32.66 -11.49 -3.71
N PHE A 66 31.40 -11.49 -3.27
CA PHE A 66 30.25 -11.52 -4.16
C PHE A 66 29.04 -10.88 -3.49
N VAL A 67 28.08 -10.48 -4.31
CA VAL A 67 26.84 -9.88 -3.84
C VAL A 67 25.71 -10.88 -4.01
N ALA A 68 25.29 -11.50 -2.90
CA ALA A 68 24.19 -12.46 -2.89
C ALA A 68 22.85 -11.74 -3.15
N PRO A 69 22.02 -12.20 -4.09
CA PRO A 69 20.65 -11.71 -4.21
C PRO A 69 19.85 -11.97 -2.94
N THR A 70 19.22 -10.92 -2.42
CA THR A 70 18.38 -11.00 -1.24
C THR A 70 16.94 -10.76 -1.63
N ALA A 71 16.07 -11.69 -1.27
CA ALA A 71 14.64 -11.43 -1.29
C ALA A 71 14.25 -10.92 0.10
N MET A 72 13.92 -9.62 0.18
CA MET A 72 13.11 -9.12 1.29
C MET A 72 11.74 -9.81 1.23
N SER A 73 11.09 -9.94 2.38
CA SER A 73 9.74 -10.50 2.54
C SER A 73 8.80 -10.17 1.36
N ARG A 74 7.98 -11.15 0.97
CA ARG A 74 7.16 -11.27 -0.26
C ARG A 74 6.10 -10.16 -0.48
N TYR A 75 6.07 -9.15 0.38
CA TYR A 75 5.02 -8.13 0.52
C TYR A 75 5.50 -6.69 0.25
N GLU A 76 6.80 -6.46 0.06
CA GLU A 76 7.32 -5.10 -0.12
C GLU A 76 7.87 -4.90 -1.53
N GLY A 77 7.32 -3.93 -2.27
CA GLY A 77 7.84 -3.47 -3.57
C GLY A 77 9.18 -2.71 -3.46
N ILE A 78 10.03 -3.07 -2.51
CA ILE A 78 11.35 -2.47 -2.31
C ILE A 78 12.32 -3.12 -3.29
N LYS A 79 12.77 -2.34 -4.29
CA LYS A 79 13.79 -2.76 -5.27
C LYS A 79 15.13 -3.08 -4.57
N GLN A 80 15.71 -4.21 -4.96
CA GLN A 80 17.08 -4.72 -4.78
C GLN A 80 17.88 -4.32 -3.53
N CYS A 81 17.89 -5.21 -2.54
CA CYS A 81 19.01 -5.30 -1.61
C CYS A 81 19.95 -6.41 -2.10
N GLY A 82 21.25 -6.15 -2.12
CA GLY A 82 22.28 -7.18 -2.24
C GLY A 82 22.96 -7.35 -0.90
N THR A 83 23.31 -8.58 -0.55
CA THR A 83 24.08 -8.84 0.67
C THR A 83 25.52 -9.14 0.32
N SER A 84 26.41 -8.31 0.85
CA SER A 84 27.85 -8.55 0.80
C SER A 84 28.16 -9.89 1.42
N SER A 85 28.75 -10.77 0.63
CA SER A 85 29.18 -12.11 1.04
C SER A 85 30.60 -12.35 0.58
N ILE A 86 31.40 -13.06 1.37
CA ILE A 86 32.79 -13.39 1.06
C ILE A 86 33.01 -14.86 1.33
N LEU A 87 33.55 -15.59 0.35
CA LEU A 87 34.13 -16.90 0.60
C LEU A 87 35.63 -16.72 0.91
N ARG A 88 36.05 -17.13 2.10
CA ARG A 88 37.44 -17.05 2.55
C ARG A 88 38.29 -18.18 1.98
N ASP A 89 39.60 -17.97 1.98
CA ASP A 89 40.63 -18.96 1.66
C ASP A 89 40.59 -20.22 2.54
N ASP A 90 40.09 -20.12 3.78
CA ASP A 90 39.83 -21.26 4.66
C ASP A 90 38.50 -22.01 4.36
N GLY A 91 37.80 -21.60 3.31
CA GLY A 91 36.54 -22.17 2.85
C GLY A 91 35.30 -21.69 3.61
N LYS A 92 35.44 -20.75 4.56
CA LYS A 92 34.29 -20.20 5.27
C LYS A 92 33.55 -19.18 4.43
N LEU A 93 32.24 -19.34 4.34
CA LEU A 93 31.34 -18.39 3.70
C LEU A 93 30.84 -17.38 4.73
N MET A 94 31.29 -16.14 4.60
CA MET A 94 30.99 -15.02 5.46
C MET A 94 29.92 -14.13 4.83
N ILE A 95 29.06 -13.53 5.64
CA ILE A 95 28.05 -12.56 5.24
C ILE A 95 28.15 -11.32 6.11
N ASN A 96 28.14 -10.15 5.49
CA ASN A 96 28.09 -8.88 6.19
C ASN A 96 26.66 -8.31 6.12
N PHE A 97 26.00 -8.19 7.28
CA PHE A 97 24.66 -7.58 7.38
C PHE A 97 24.76 -6.08 7.67
N ASN A 98 24.05 -5.28 6.87
CA ASN A 98 23.87 -3.85 7.13
C ASN A 98 22.73 -3.63 8.17
N LYS A 99 22.82 -2.56 8.97
CA LYS A 99 21.93 -2.15 10.09
C LYS A 99 20.43 -2.22 9.81
N ASN A 100 20.03 -2.15 8.54
CA ASN A 100 18.65 -1.95 8.12
C ASN A 100 18.04 -3.18 7.41
N THR A 101 18.71 -4.34 7.42
CA THR A 101 18.22 -5.53 6.70
C THR A 101 17.35 -6.43 7.59
N ASN A 102 16.07 -6.52 7.23
CA ASN A 102 15.06 -7.44 7.79
C ASN A 102 15.40 -8.90 7.43
N PRO A 103 14.72 -9.93 7.97
CA PRO A 103 14.92 -11.33 7.55
C PRO A 103 14.87 -11.48 6.02
N MET A 104 15.86 -12.18 5.45
CA MET A 104 16.04 -12.29 4.00
C MET A 104 16.22 -13.75 3.57
N VAL A 105 15.69 -14.08 2.39
CA VAL A 105 16.15 -15.25 1.65
C VAL A 105 17.38 -14.83 0.88
N LEU A 106 18.54 -15.40 1.20
CA LEU A 106 19.79 -15.17 0.51
C LEU A 106 19.99 -16.26 -0.52
N HIS A 107 20.14 -15.88 -1.78
CA HIS A 107 20.43 -16.79 -2.87
C HIS A 107 21.94 -16.77 -3.15
N PHE A 108 22.57 -17.94 -3.23
CA PHE A 108 23.99 -18.09 -3.57
C PHE A 108 24.19 -18.56 -5.00
N SER A 109 23.11 -18.59 -5.78
CA SER A 109 23.14 -18.92 -7.20
C SER A 109 24.15 -18.02 -7.93
N GLY A 110 25.09 -18.64 -8.63
CA GLY A 110 26.07 -17.93 -9.44
C GLY A 110 27.38 -17.57 -8.73
N LEU A 111 27.61 -17.99 -7.48
CA LEU A 111 28.96 -17.96 -6.90
C LEU A 111 29.79 -19.09 -7.55
N ILE A 112 30.67 -18.72 -8.46
CA ILE A 112 31.60 -19.63 -9.15
C ILE A 112 33.02 -19.10 -9.01
N PHE A 113 33.95 -19.99 -8.69
CA PHE A 113 35.34 -19.65 -8.51
C PHE A 113 36.25 -20.85 -8.79
N ASN A 114 37.55 -20.59 -8.80
CA ASN A 114 38.57 -21.61 -9.02
C ASN A 114 39.30 -21.99 -7.73
N VAL A 115 39.60 -23.29 -7.54
CA VAL A 115 40.23 -23.83 -6.33
C VAL A 115 41.75 -23.90 -6.41
N GLN A 116 42.31 -24.02 -7.63
CA GLN A 116 43.73 -24.33 -7.84
C GLN A 116 44.26 -23.68 -9.12
N GLY A 117 45.37 -22.98 -8.99
CA GLY A 117 46.19 -22.51 -10.10
C GLY A 117 46.56 -21.03 -9.96
N GLU A 118 47.85 -20.73 -10.08
CA GLU A 118 48.27 -19.40 -10.54
C GLU A 118 47.48 -19.06 -11.81
N PRO A 119 47.08 -17.80 -12.03
CA PRO A 119 46.45 -17.39 -13.29
C PRO A 119 47.27 -17.90 -14.48
N GLU A 120 46.60 -18.45 -15.50
CA GLU A 120 47.28 -18.94 -16.71
C GLU A 120 47.95 -17.78 -17.44
N GLU A 121 47.26 -16.63 -17.48
CA GLU A 121 47.75 -15.37 -18.02
C GLU A 121 47.23 -14.20 -17.17
N GLU A 122 48.00 -13.10 -17.16
CA GLU A 122 47.63 -11.85 -16.51
C GLU A 122 46.73 -11.00 -17.42
N ILE A 123 45.79 -10.26 -16.84
CA ILE A 123 45.02 -9.25 -17.57
C ILE A 123 45.90 -8.01 -17.72
N GLU A 124 46.16 -7.58 -18.96
CA GLU A 124 46.92 -6.37 -19.22
C GLU A 124 46.09 -5.15 -18.78
N ILE A 125 46.51 -4.47 -17.72
CA ILE A 125 45.79 -3.31 -17.20
C ILE A 125 46.02 -2.13 -18.13
N ALA A 126 44.93 -1.44 -18.47
CA ALA A 126 44.99 -0.32 -19.39
C ALA A 126 45.81 0.82 -18.78
N HIS A 127 47.06 0.95 -19.22
CA HIS A 127 47.86 2.14 -18.98
C HIS A 127 47.25 3.27 -19.81
N ARG A 128 46.78 4.31 -19.15
CA ARG A 128 46.16 5.44 -19.83
C ARG A 128 47.26 6.23 -20.55
N ASP A 129 47.55 5.87 -21.79
CA ASP A 129 48.27 6.75 -22.69
C ASP A 129 47.50 8.07 -22.74
N ARG A 130 48.20 9.18 -22.43
CA ARG A 130 47.61 10.51 -22.38
C ARG A 130 46.79 10.70 -23.66
N PRO A 131 45.46 10.88 -23.60
CA PRO A 131 44.70 11.17 -24.81
C PRO A 131 45.29 12.44 -25.42
N LYS A 132 45.73 12.38 -26.68
CA LYS A 132 46.11 13.57 -27.43
C LYS A 132 44.92 14.54 -27.34
N PRO A 133 45.13 15.80 -26.92
CA PRO A 133 44.04 16.75 -26.70
C PRO A 133 43.36 17.05 -28.04
N GLY A 134 42.26 16.37 -28.31
CA GLY A 134 41.51 16.46 -29.55
C GLY A 134 40.03 16.67 -29.25
N LYS A 135 39.58 17.91 -29.48
CA LYS A 135 38.21 18.43 -29.55
C LYS A 135 37.29 18.13 -28.36
N GLU A 136 37.16 19.13 -27.49
CA GLU A 136 36.10 19.27 -26.50
C GLU A 136 34.71 19.04 -27.11
N VAL A 137 33.98 18.09 -26.51
CA VAL A 137 32.54 17.94 -26.70
C VAL A 137 31.87 19.04 -25.89
N LYS A 138 31.56 20.16 -26.55
CA LYS A 138 30.54 21.11 -26.08
C LYS A 138 29.22 20.61 -26.61
N ASP A 139 28.37 20.06 -25.74
CA ASP A 139 26.93 20.34 -25.68
C ASP A 139 26.23 19.36 -24.71
N VAL A 140 25.08 19.80 -24.23
CA VAL A 140 24.14 19.13 -23.29
C VAL A 140 24.40 19.39 -21.79
N LEU A 141 24.30 20.66 -21.38
CA LEU A 141 23.65 21.00 -20.09
C LEU A 141 22.74 22.22 -20.30
N GLY A 142 21.44 21.98 -20.20
CA GLY A 142 20.39 22.99 -20.31
C GLY A 142 20.48 24.02 -19.17
N LYS A 143 20.14 25.26 -19.51
CA LYS A 143 20.14 26.44 -18.64
C LYS A 143 19.12 26.32 -17.50
N GLY A 144 19.49 25.70 -16.39
CA GLY A 144 18.81 25.85 -15.10
C GLY A 144 19.43 27.00 -14.30
N LYS A 145 18.72 28.13 -14.18
CA LYS A 145 19.14 29.25 -13.30
C LYS A 145 18.90 28.87 -11.82
N GLY A 146 19.84 28.15 -11.23
CA GLY A 146 19.96 27.99 -9.77
C GLY A 146 21.29 28.57 -9.31
N LYS A 147 21.27 29.70 -8.60
CA LYS A 147 22.46 30.26 -7.91
C LYS A 147 22.76 29.40 -6.67
N GLY A 148 23.31 28.21 -6.87
CA GLY A 148 24.03 27.46 -5.83
C GLY A 148 25.53 27.63 -6.08
N LYS A 149 26.29 27.99 -5.05
CA LYS A 149 27.76 27.98 -5.10
C LYS A 149 28.22 26.52 -5.27
N ASP A 150 28.43 26.07 -6.49
CA ASP A 150 29.31 24.94 -6.75
C ASP A 150 30.73 25.43 -6.49
N GLU A 151 31.27 25.05 -5.34
CA GLU A 151 32.68 25.21 -5.05
C GLU A 151 33.51 24.52 -6.12
N ASP A 152 34.56 25.23 -6.48
CA ASP A 152 35.59 24.95 -7.47
C ASP A 152 36.24 23.57 -7.24
N MET A 153 35.60 22.50 -7.73
CA MET A 153 36.23 21.18 -7.83
C MET A 153 37.22 21.22 -8.98
N SER A 154 38.45 21.64 -8.65
CA SER A 154 39.65 21.46 -9.48
C SER A 154 39.66 20.07 -10.13
N PRO A 155 40.29 19.89 -11.32
CA PRO A 155 40.33 18.62 -12.04
C PRO A 155 40.85 17.55 -11.08
N THR A 156 39.92 16.74 -10.59
CA THR A 156 40.15 15.74 -9.56
C THR A 156 41.31 14.89 -10.05
N ARG A 157 42.40 14.79 -9.28
CA ARG A 157 43.55 13.92 -9.55
C ARG A 157 43.04 12.61 -10.14
N ARG A 158 43.16 12.44 -11.45
CA ARG A 158 42.70 11.23 -12.16
C ARG A 158 43.58 10.10 -11.63
N GLN A 159 43.07 9.32 -10.68
CA GLN A 159 43.78 8.16 -10.14
C GLN A 159 44.08 7.20 -11.29
N GLU A 160 45.34 6.80 -11.40
CA GLU A 160 45.78 5.75 -12.32
C GLU A 160 45.18 4.42 -11.87
N LEU A 161 44.59 3.67 -12.80
CA LEU A 161 44.20 2.28 -12.56
C LEU A 161 45.47 1.46 -12.37
N ARG A 162 45.53 0.68 -11.30
CA ARG A 162 46.68 -0.15 -10.95
C ARG A 162 46.18 -1.52 -10.47
N ALA A 163 46.87 -2.59 -10.89
CA ALA A 163 46.61 -3.92 -10.37
C ALA A 163 46.89 -3.98 -8.86
N SER A 164 46.12 -4.81 -8.14
CA SER A 164 46.44 -5.15 -6.75
C SER A 164 47.77 -5.91 -6.71
N GLN A 165 48.67 -5.53 -5.79
CA GLN A 165 49.92 -6.26 -5.58
C GLN A 165 49.72 -7.61 -4.90
N GLN A 166 48.65 -7.75 -4.11
CA GLN A 166 48.35 -8.96 -3.35
C GLN A 166 47.52 -9.95 -4.17
N ASP A 167 46.78 -9.45 -5.17
CA ASP A 167 45.80 -10.23 -5.93
C ASP A 167 45.62 -9.65 -7.34
N PRO A 168 46.65 -9.74 -8.20
CA PRO A 168 46.63 -9.12 -9.52
C PRO A 168 45.53 -9.72 -10.41
N PRO A 169 44.87 -8.91 -11.27
CA PRO A 169 43.89 -9.42 -12.20
C PRO A 169 44.49 -10.44 -13.17
N GLY A 170 43.87 -11.61 -13.24
CA GLY A 170 44.29 -12.70 -14.10
C GLY A 170 43.09 -13.48 -14.61
N LEU A 171 43.38 -14.49 -15.43
CA LEU A 171 42.36 -15.35 -16.01
C LEU A 171 42.75 -16.82 -15.92
N GLN A 172 41.74 -17.67 -15.99
CA GLN A 172 41.92 -19.11 -16.02
C GLN A 172 40.89 -19.74 -16.94
N ARG A 173 41.28 -20.77 -17.69
CA ARG A 173 40.39 -21.47 -18.60
C ARG A 173 40.24 -22.92 -18.19
N GLU A 174 38.99 -23.31 -17.96
CA GLU A 174 38.64 -24.68 -17.58
C GLU A 174 37.47 -25.13 -18.47
N ASN A 175 37.69 -26.19 -19.26
CA ASN A 175 36.66 -26.77 -20.13
C ASN A 175 35.98 -25.78 -21.10
N GLY A 176 36.74 -24.80 -21.61
CA GLY A 176 36.23 -23.78 -22.54
C GLY A 176 35.51 -22.60 -21.87
N ILE A 177 35.41 -22.59 -20.55
CA ILE A 177 34.93 -21.47 -19.75
C ILE A 177 36.15 -20.70 -19.24
N VAL A 178 36.16 -19.39 -19.51
CA VAL A 178 37.15 -18.46 -18.96
C VAL A 178 36.55 -17.82 -17.73
N THR A 179 37.26 -17.89 -16.61
CA THR A 179 36.94 -17.16 -15.38
C THR A 179 37.95 -16.03 -15.20
N LEU A 180 37.45 -14.82 -14.95
CA LEU A 180 38.30 -13.71 -14.52
C LEU A 180 38.41 -13.71 -13.00
N GLN A 181 39.50 -13.13 -12.53
CA GLN A 181 40.02 -13.42 -11.23
C GLN A 181 40.92 -12.26 -10.78
N GLY A 182 40.99 -11.96 -9.49
CA GLY A 182 41.83 -10.89 -8.96
C GLY A 182 41.16 -9.52 -8.90
N SER A 183 41.92 -8.47 -8.54
CA SER A 183 41.36 -7.16 -8.22
C SER A 183 42.23 -5.96 -8.61
N LEU A 184 41.59 -4.81 -8.90
CA LEU A 184 42.26 -3.51 -9.08
C LEU A 184 42.33 -2.74 -7.76
N LEU A 185 43.36 -1.92 -7.61
CA LEU A 185 43.42 -0.95 -6.51
C LEU A 185 42.22 0.00 -6.53
N GLU A 186 41.96 0.58 -5.37
CA GLU A 186 40.83 1.49 -5.15
C GLU A 186 40.84 2.63 -6.18
N ALA A 187 39.73 2.76 -6.92
CA ALA A 187 39.53 3.79 -7.92
C ALA A 187 38.09 4.34 -7.87
N THR A 188 37.88 5.50 -8.51
CA THR A 188 36.54 6.08 -8.68
C THR A 188 36.04 5.87 -10.10
N TYR A 189 34.90 5.21 -10.24
CA TYR A 189 34.26 4.88 -11.49
C TYR A 189 33.08 5.83 -11.76
N GLY A 190 33.13 6.51 -12.90
CA GLY A 190 32.11 7.48 -13.32
C GLY A 190 31.09 6.91 -14.31
N PHE A 191 30.21 7.78 -14.80
CA PHE A 191 29.06 7.41 -15.65
C PHE A 191 29.42 6.94 -17.05
N SER A 192 30.62 7.23 -17.52
CA SER A 192 31.11 6.85 -18.84
C SER A 192 31.86 5.51 -18.76
N ASN A 193 31.78 4.72 -19.83
CA ASN A 193 32.61 3.52 -20.00
C ASN A 193 34.09 3.87 -19.81
N LEU A 194 34.72 3.23 -18.82
CA LEU A 194 36.13 3.34 -18.51
C LEU A 194 36.80 2.03 -18.91
N LEU A 195 37.75 2.08 -19.83
CA LEU A 195 38.60 0.95 -20.19
C LEU A 195 39.53 0.63 -19.01
N VAL A 196 39.46 -0.61 -18.49
CA VAL A 196 40.23 -1.05 -17.31
C VAL A 196 41.30 -2.10 -17.63
N GLY A 197 41.17 -2.83 -18.73
CA GLY A 197 42.16 -3.81 -19.14
C GLY A 197 41.84 -4.49 -20.46
N TYR A 198 42.73 -5.40 -20.86
CA TYR A 198 42.67 -6.16 -22.10
C TYR A 198 42.83 -7.65 -21.83
N LEU A 199 42.02 -8.45 -22.52
CA LEU A 199 42.20 -9.89 -22.58
C LEU A 199 43.18 -10.28 -23.70
N PRO A 200 44.13 -11.19 -23.42
CA PRO A 200 44.98 -11.80 -24.43
C PRO A 200 44.17 -12.48 -25.54
N GLU A 201 44.71 -12.53 -26.76
CA GLU A 201 44.00 -13.00 -27.96
C GLU A 201 43.38 -14.40 -27.80
N GLY A 202 44.08 -15.29 -27.10
CA GLY A 202 43.64 -16.66 -26.80
C GLY A 202 42.49 -16.78 -25.80
N TYR A 203 42.10 -15.69 -25.14
CA TYR A 203 41.11 -15.65 -24.05
C TYR A 203 39.93 -14.70 -24.31
N ARG A 204 39.88 -14.07 -25.49
CA ARG A 204 38.82 -13.13 -25.83
C ARG A 204 37.47 -13.85 -25.91
N PRO A 205 36.38 -13.25 -25.38
CA PRO A 205 35.06 -13.81 -25.55
C PRO A 205 34.68 -13.71 -27.02
N LYS A 206 33.86 -14.63 -27.46
CA LYS A 206 33.35 -14.58 -28.83
C LYS A 206 32.18 -13.62 -29.00
N ARG A 207 31.52 -13.30 -27.90
CA ARG A 207 30.38 -12.40 -27.79
C ARG A 207 30.69 -11.31 -26.79
N GLU A 208 29.95 -10.22 -26.88
CA GLU A 208 30.04 -9.19 -25.86
C GLU A 208 29.46 -9.70 -24.53
N ILE A 209 30.27 -9.68 -23.48
CA ILE A 209 29.88 -10.12 -22.14
C ILE A 209 29.50 -8.88 -21.34
N ARG A 210 28.26 -8.84 -20.84
CA ARG A 210 27.76 -7.76 -19.99
C ARG A 210 27.26 -8.33 -18.68
N CYS A 211 27.95 -8.00 -17.60
CA CYS A 211 27.66 -8.55 -16.29
C CYS A 211 27.91 -7.52 -15.19
N LEU A 212 27.82 -7.98 -13.94
CA LEU A 212 28.12 -7.19 -12.76
C LEU A 212 29.42 -7.68 -12.12
N ALA A 213 30.29 -6.73 -11.76
CA ALA A 213 31.50 -6.99 -11.01
C ALA A 213 31.34 -6.48 -9.57
N PRO A 214 31.77 -7.23 -8.54
CA PRO A 214 31.76 -6.75 -7.16
C PRO A 214 32.68 -5.53 -6.98
N LEU A 215 32.19 -4.52 -6.27
CA LEU A 215 32.98 -3.37 -5.84
C LEU A 215 33.21 -3.46 -4.33
N ILE A 216 34.46 -3.70 -3.95
CA ILE A 216 34.85 -3.91 -2.55
C ILE A 216 35.22 -2.58 -1.91
N HIS A 217 34.63 -2.30 -0.76
CA HIS A 217 35.01 -1.22 0.13
C HIS A 217 35.84 -1.78 1.29
N MET A 218 36.98 -1.14 1.56
CA MET A 218 37.71 -1.40 2.79
C MET A 218 37.05 -0.60 3.91
N PRO A 219 36.64 -1.24 5.02
CA PRO A 219 36.10 -0.53 6.17
C PRO A 219 37.12 0.51 6.67
N LYS A 220 36.64 1.64 7.18
CA LYS A 220 37.54 2.64 7.79
C LYS A 220 38.16 2.03 9.04
N GLN A 221 39.35 2.51 9.41
CA GLN A 221 40.11 1.98 10.56
C GLN A 221 39.34 1.99 11.89
N ASP A 222 38.27 2.79 11.99
CA ASP A 222 37.38 2.91 13.14
C ASP A 222 36.12 2.01 13.07
N ASP A 223 35.88 1.32 11.96
CA ASP A 223 34.73 0.42 11.80
C ASP A 223 35.03 -0.98 12.36
N PHE A 224 34.08 -1.58 13.09
CA PHE A 224 34.21 -2.93 13.66
C PHE A 224 34.25 -4.07 12.63
N ALA A 225 34.05 -3.80 11.33
CA ALA A 225 34.17 -4.81 10.29
C ALA A 225 35.66 -5.10 10.04
N CYS A 226 36.07 -6.35 10.24
CA CYS A 226 37.43 -6.79 9.95
C CYS A 226 37.59 -7.27 8.50
N CYS A 227 36.50 -7.52 7.78
CA CYS A 227 36.53 -8.02 6.40
C CYS A 227 36.18 -6.93 5.37
N PRO A 228 36.67 -7.06 4.12
CA PRO A 228 36.23 -6.23 3.01
C PRO A 228 34.71 -6.33 2.80
N ILE A 229 34.07 -5.31 2.24
CA ILE A 229 32.60 -5.31 2.04
C ILE A 229 32.29 -5.12 0.55
N ALA A 230 31.59 -6.09 -0.05
CA ALA A 230 31.07 -6.03 -1.41
C ALA A 230 29.56 -5.73 -1.40
N ASP A 231 29.19 -4.53 -0.97
CA ASP A 231 27.80 -4.08 -0.92
C ASP A 231 27.32 -3.45 -2.23
N GLN A 232 28.26 -3.06 -3.10
CA GLN A 232 27.99 -2.50 -4.41
C GLN A 232 28.48 -3.44 -5.52
N THR A 233 27.82 -3.38 -6.67
CA THR A 233 28.34 -3.91 -7.93
C THR A 233 28.61 -2.75 -8.88
N ILE A 234 29.41 -2.99 -9.92
CA ILE A 234 29.58 -2.10 -11.05
C ILE A 234 29.27 -2.83 -12.34
N ALA A 235 28.74 -2.12 -13.33
CA ALA A 235 28.52 -2.68 -14.65
C ALA A 235 29.86 -2.93 -15.35
N LEU A 236 30.08 -4.15 -15.83
CA LEU A 236 31.27 -4.55 -16.57
C LEU A 236 30.88 -5.07 -17.97
N THR A 237 31.67 -4.69 -18.97
CA THR A 237 31.53 -5.13 -20.36
C THR A 237 32.87 -5.66 -20.88
N VAL A 238 32.92 -6.92 -21.29
CA VAL A 238 34.05 -7.48 -22.04
C VAL A 238 33.65 -7.56 -23.51
N LYS A 239 34.37 -6.84 -24.36
CA LYS A 239 34.14 -6.83 -25.81
C LYS A 239 34.82 -8.03 -26.50
N PRO A 240 34.35 -8.44 -27.69
CA PRO A 240 34.97 -9.53 -28.46
C PRO A 240 36.43 -9.28 -28.86
N ASP A 241 36.85 -8.01 -28.90
CA ASP A 241 38.24 -7.62 -29.16
C ASP A 241 39.15 -7.74 -27.90
N GLY A 242 38.59 -8.18 -26.77
CA GLY A 242 39.29 -8.32 -25.49
C GLY A 242 39.24 -7.09 -24.60
N ASN A 243 38.68 -5.96 -25.04
CA ASN A 243 38.61 -4.76 -24.21
C ASN A 243 37.63 -4.92 -23.04
N ILE A 244 38.08 -4.58 -21.83
CA ILE A 244 37.27 -4.62 -20.60
C ILE A 244 36.89 -3.20 -20.20
N PHE A 245 35.60 -2.89 -20.22
CA PHE A 245 35.05 -1.61 -19.79
C PHE A 245 34.25 -1.74 -18.50
N VAL A 246 34.29 -0.71 -17.66
CA VAL A 246 33.41 -0.58 -16.49
C VAL A 246 32.69 0.76 -16.49
N GLN A 247 31.51 0.81 -15.89
CA GLN A 247 30.68 2.01 -15.82
C GLN A 247 30.04 2.11 -14.44
N GLY A 248 30.26 3.23 -13.75
CA GLY A 248 29.57 3.56 -12.50
C GLY A 248 28.08 3.72 -12.77
N GLY A 249 27.28 2.77 -12.28
CA GLY A 249 25.85 2.71 -12.56
C GLY A 249 25.02 3.71 -11.77
N ASN A 250 23.70 3.57 -11.91
CA ASN A 250 22.75 4.36 -11.13
C ASN A 250 22.49 3.69 -9.77
N GLN A 251 22.55 4.45 -8.67
CA GLN A 251 22.11 3.99 -7.37
C GLN A 251 20.63 4.33 -7.17
N HIS A 252 19.85 3.37 -6.70
CA HIS A 252 18.52 3.66 -6.18
C HIS A 252 18.63 4.26 -4.78
N ALA A 253 18.06 5.45 -4.57
CA ALA A 253 18.00 6.11 -3.28
C ALA A 253 16.55 6.50 -2.94
N VAL A 254 16.13 6.26 -1.70
CA VAL A 254 14.85 6.74 -1.17
C VAL A 254 15.00 8.21 -0.82
N ASP A 255 14.18 9.09 -1.41
CA ASP A 255 14.17 10.51 -1.05
C ASP A 255 13.45 10.73 0.30
N GLN A 256 13.52 11.96 0.84
CA GLN A 256 12.93 12.31 2.14
C GLN A 256 11.40 12.12 2.19
N LYS A 257 10.72 11.91 1.06
CA LYS A 257 9.28 11.66 0.96
C LYS A 257 8.95 10.17 0.87
N GLY A 258 9.95 9.29 0.93
CA GLY A 258 9.77 7.85 0.78
C GLY A 258 9.67 7.39 -0.67
N LEU A 259 9.96 8.26 -1.66
CA LEU A 259 9.93 7.90 -3.08
C LEU A 259 11.31 7.47 -3.55
N MET A 260 11.39 6.34 -4.24
CA MET A 260 12.63 5.82 -4.82
C MET A 260 13.02 6.62 -6.07
N ARG A 261 14.27 7.10 -6.12
CA ARG A 261 14.87 7.76 -7.27
C ARG A 261 16.09 7.01 -7.75
N VAL A 262 16.24 6.91 -9.07
CA VAL A 262 17.45 6.42 -9.74
C VAL A 262 18.38 7.61 -9.88
N LEU A 263 19.47 7.64 -9.12
CA LEU A 263 20.45 8.72 -9.17
C LEU A 263 21.76 8.17 -9.76
N PRO A 264 22.30 8.79 -10.82
CA PRO A 264 23.64 8.49 -11.27
C PRO A 264 24.61 8.71 -10.11
N GLN A 265 25.34 7.67 -9.68
CA GLN A 265 26.41 7.83 -8.70
C GLN A 265 27.79 7.44 -9.21
N ARG A 266 28.79 8.24 -8.87
CA ARG A 266 30.19 7.83 -8.94
C ARG A 266 30.44 6.85 -7.81
N LYS A 267 30.99 5.68 -8.14
CA LYS A 267 31.29 4.64 -7.15
C LYS A 267 32.79 4.56 -6.93
N ARG A 268 33.22 4.39 -5.68
CA ARG A 268 34.63 4.33 -5.32
C ARG A 268 34.90 3.04 -4.56
N GLY A 269 35.82 2.22 -5.05
CA GLY A 269 36.20 0.97 -4.38
C GLY A 269 37.23 0.17 -5.17
N ILE A 270 37.59 -0.99 -4.64
CA ILE A 270 38.45 -2.00 -5.27
C ILE A 270 37.55 -2.84 -6.18
N LEU A 271 37.84 -2.84 -7.48
CA LEU A 271 37.10 -3.66 -8.45
C LEU A 271 37.62 -5.09 -8.36
N SER A 272 36.74 -6.06 -8.05
CA SER A 272 37.07 -7.48 -8.16
C SER A 272 36.52 -8.05 -9.47
N PHE A 273 37.34 -8.87 -10.11
CA PHE A 273 36.95 -9.66 -11.28
C PHE A 273 36.41 -11.04 -10.91
N ASP A 274 36.41 -11.40 -9.62
CA ASP A 274 35.94 -12.70 -9.16
C ASP A 274 34.46 -12.92 -9.46
N GLY A 275 34.14 -14.13 -9.90
CA GLY A 275 32.79 -14.50 -10.32
C GLY A 275 32.45 -14.14 -11.76
N ILE A 276 33.25 -13.31 -12.44
CA ILE A 276 33.05 -13.00 -13.87
C ILE A 276 33.52 -14.20 -14.70
N ARG A 277 32.68 -14.61 -15.64
CA ARG A 277 32.92 -15.79 -16.47
C ARG A 277 32.19 -15.70 -17.79
N PHE A 278 32.79 -16.33 -18.80
CA PHE A 278 32.24 -16.43 -20.14
C PHE A 278 32.82 -17.64 -20.86
N SER A 279 32.22 -18.02 -21.97
CA SER A 279 32.67 -19.08 -22.85
C SER A 279 33.46 -18.54 -24.03
N GLN A 280 34.37 -19.36 -24.53
CA GLN A 280 34.99 -19.15 -25.84
C GLN A 280 34.25 -19.85 -26.98
N ALA A 281 33.17 -20.55 -26.67
CA ALA A 281 32.35 -21.23 -27.66
C ALA A 281 31.49 -20.22 -28.43
N ASN A 282 31.45 -20.37 -29.76
CA ASN A 282 30.61 -19.55 -30.64
C ASN A 282 29.17 -20.07 -30.73
N GLN A 283 28.98 -21.37 -30.49
CA GLN A 283 27.73 -22.08 -30.75
C GLN A 283 27.16 -22.61 -29.44
N GLY A 284 25.99 -22.11 -29.08
CA GLY A 284 25.17 -22.61 -27.98
C GLY A 284 23.75 -22.88 -28.45
N LEU A 285 22.97 -23.53 -27.59
CA LEU A 285 21.56 -23.77 -27.87
C LEU A 285 20.79 -22.45 -27.67
N PRO A 286 19.98 -22.00 -28.63
CA PRO A 286 19.27 -20.73 -28.52
C PRO A 286 18.26 -20.76 -27.37
N ILE A 287 18.19 -19.67 -26.62
CA ILE A 287 17.14 -19.47 -25.61
C ILE A 287 15.89 -18.94 -26.32
N THR A 288 14.75 -19.60 -26.10
CA THR A 288 13.52 -19.28 -26.83
C THR A 288 12.68 -18.29 -26.02
N LEU A 289 12.28 -17.16 -26.60
CA LEU A 289 11.35 -16.22 -25.95
C LEU A 289 9.99 -16.89 -25.72
N ALA A 290 9.31 -16.54 -24.62
CA ALA A 290 8.01 -17.13 -24.29
C ALA A 290 6.93 -16.77 -25.32
N ALA A 291 5.97 -17.69 -25.51
CA ALA A 291 4.85 -17.48 -26.42
C ALA A 291 3.99 -16.29 -25.92
N GLY A 292 3.65 -15.36 -26.80
CA GLY A 292 2.89 -14.14 -26.45
C GLY A 292 3.72 -12.86 -26.41
N LEU A 293 5.06 -12.95 -26.27
CA LEU A 293 5.96 -11.80 -26.41
C LEU A 293 6.40 -11.54 -27.86
N GLY A 294 6.35 -12.58 -28.71
CA GLY A 294 6.55 -12.46 -30.15
C GLY A 294 5.21 -12.21 -30.88
N SER A 295 5.11 -11.12 -31.64
CA SER A 295 3.92 -10.87 -32.46
C SER A 295 3.75 -11.97 -33.52
N LYS A 296 2.59 -12.66 -33.53
CA LYS A 296 2.27 -13.75 -34.47
C LYS A 296 2.27 -13.35 -35.95
N LYS A 297 2.41 -12.06 -36.30
CA LYS A 297 2.30 -11.55 -37.67
C LYS A 297 3.64 -11.33 -38.41
N SER A 298 4.81 -11.58 -37.82
CA SER A 298 6.11 -11.36 -38.50
C SER A 298 7.17 -12.46 -38.29
N SER A 299 6.80 -13.60 -37.69
CA SER A 299 7.78 -14.56 -37.20
C SER A 299 8.67 -15.20 -38.29
N SER A 300 8.22 -15.38 -39.53
CA SER A 300 9.07 -16.02 -40.55
C SER A 300 10.14 -15.09 -41.18
N LYS A 301 9.90 -13.78 -41.24
CA LYS A 301 10.87 -12.80 -41.79
C LYS A 301 11.71 -12.11 -40.72
N LEU A 302 11.23 -11.99 -39.47
CA LEU A 302 12.00 -11.41 -38.37
C LEU A 302 13.01 -12.42 -37.79
N LEU A 303 12.66 -13.71 -37.71
CA LEU A 303 13.61 -14.75 -37.25
C LEU A 303 14.78 -14.94 -38.23
N GLN A 304 14.59 -14.69 -39.53
CA GLN A 304 15.69 -14.69 -40.51
C GLN A 304 16.57 -13.43 -40.45
N LYS A 305 16.07 -12.30 -39.92
CA LYS A 305 16.87 -11.07 -39.70
C LYS A 305 17.52 -10.99 -38.32
N LEU A 306 16.99 -11.69 -37.32
CA LEU A 306 17.58 -11.79 -35.97
C LEU A 306 18.70 -12.84 -35.89
N GLY A 307 18.87 -13.69 -36.90
CA GLY A 307 19.98 -14.63 -37.02
C GLY A 307 21.36 -13.99 -37.24
N SER A 308 21.47 -12.65 -37.31
CA SER A 308 22.73 -11.94 -37.52
C SER A 308 23.05 -10.87 -36.47
N SER A 309 22.30 -10.75 -35.37
CA SER A 309 22.67 -9.83 -34.30
C SER A 309 23.33 -10.62 -33.15
N ASP A 310 24.60 -10.31 -32.88
CA ASP A 310 25.44 -10.86 -31.80
C ASP A 310 24.84 -10.79 -30.38
N SER A 311 23.63 -10.25 -30.21
CA SER A 311 22.94 -10.04 -28.94
C SER A 311 22.02 -11.16 -28.50
N SER A 312 21.66 -12.14 -29.34
CA SER A 312 20.67 -13.17 -28.98
C SER A 312 21.17 -14.10 -27.86
N ALA A 313 20.37 -14.28 -26.81
CA ALA A 313 20.76 -15.14 -25.70
C ALA A 313 20.87 -16.63 -26.07
N ILE A 314 21.91 -17.30 -25.57
CA ILE A 314 22.20 -18.72 -25.78
C ILE A 314 22.50 -19.42 -24.45
N ALA A 315 22.27 -20.73 -24.41
CA ALA A 315 22.66 -21.64 -23.35
C ALA A 315 23.77 -22.58 -23.83
N LEU A 316 24.91 -22.54 -23.14
CA LEU A 316 26.09 -23.35 -23.40
C LEU A 316 26.19 -24.44 -22.33
N LYS A 317 26.18 -25.70 -22.76
CA LYS A 317 26.22 -26.85 -21.85
C LYS A 317 27.58 -27.54 -21.92
N HIS A 318 28.28 -27.57 -20.79
CA HIS A 318 29.55 -28.27 -20.58
C HIS A 318 29.36 -29.36 -19.54
N GLY A 319 29.02 -30.58 -19.98
CA GLY A 319 28.58 -31.65 -19.07
C GLY A 319 27.24 -31.30 -18.43
N ASP A 320 27.18 -31.22 -17.11
CA ASP A 320 26.02 -30.76 -16.35
C ASP A 320 26.12 -29.29 -15.92
N LEU A 321 27.16 -28.56 -16.33
CA LEU A 321 27.24 -27.12 -16.14
C LEU A 321 26.59 -26.40 -17.32
N VAL A 322 25.71 -25.46 -17.04
CA VAL A 322 25.10 -24.57 -18.03
C VAL A 322 25.58 -23.15 -17.79
N LEU A 323 26.01 -22.48 -18.86
CA LEU A 323 26.39 -21.07 -18.87
C LEU A 323 25.51 -20.33 -19.88
N LEU A 324 24.92 -19.21 -19.48
CA LEU A 324 24.11 -18.36 -20.35
C LEU A 324 24.94 -17.17 -20.84
N GLU A 325 24.73 -16.81 -22.11
CA GLU A 325 25.40 -15.68 -22.77
C GLU A 325 24.43 -14.88 -23.64
N GLY A 326 24.69 -13.58 -23.81
CA GLY A 326 23.85 -12.66 -24.58
C GLY A 326 22.76 -11.99 -23.75
N GLY A 327 21.84 -11.31 -24.43
CA GLY A 327 20.73 -10.58 -23.81
C GLY A 327 19.38 -11.04 -24.33
N LEU A 328 18.35 -10.88 -23.50
CA LEU A 328 16.96 -11.00 -23.91
C LEU A 328 16.39 -9.60 -24.06
N ASP A 329 15.84 -9.31 -25.24
CA ASP A 329 15.17 -8.06 -25.55
C ASP A 329 13.70 -8.37 -25.90
N TRP A 330 12.80 -7.80 -25.11
CA TRP A 330 11.35 -7.83 -25.27
C TRP A 330 10.75 -6.41 -25.29
N THR A 331 11.54 -5.40 -25.63
CA THR A 331 11.14 -3.98 -25.72
C THR A 331 9.87 -3.72 -26.56
N ASN A 332 9.48 -4.65 -27.43
CA ASN A 332 8.29 -4.56 -28.29
C ASN A 332 7.05 -5.29 -27.77
N SER A 333 7.09 -5.93 -26.59
CA SER A 333 5.92 -6.61 -26.03
C SER A 333 5.07 -5.67 -25.18
N LYS A 334 3.74 -5.88 -25.18
CA LYS A 334 2.84 -5.27 -24.19
C LYS A 334 3.35 -5.48 -22.76
N THR A 335 2.88 -4.62 -21.87
CA THR A 335 3.31 -4.57 -20.48
C THR A 335 3.45 -5.95 -19.85
N LEU A 336 4.69 -6.29 -19.48
CA LEU A 336 5.04 -7.65 -19.08
C LEU A 336 4.76 -7.79 -17.61
N ASN A 337 3.72 -8.57 -17.29
CA ASN A 337 3.42 -8.91 -15.91
C ASN A 337 4.69 -9.49 -15.27
N ASN A 338 5.13 -8.94 -14.14
CA ASN A 338 6.32 -9.42 -13.41
C ASN A 338 6.29 -10.91 -13.00
N LYS A 339 5.17 -11.60 -13.25
CA LYS A 339 4.95 -13.03 -13.04
C LYS A 339 5.08 -13.88 -14.31
N GLN A 340 5.18 -13.28 -15.48
CA GLN A 340 5.14 -14.00 -16.75
C GLN A 340 6.54 -14.49 -17.13
N VAL A 341 6.57 -15.68 -17.74
CA VAL A 341 7.79 -16.25 -18.31
C VAL A 341 8.27 -15.33 -19.45
N ILE A 342 9.51 -14.88 -19.42
CA ILE A 342 10.09 -14.07 -20.51
C ILE A 342 10.80 -14.94 -21.55
N ALA A 343 11.36 -16.06 -21.13
CA ALA A 343 12.07 -16.99 -22.01
C ALA A 343 12.13 -18.40 -21.42
N ARG A 344 12.49 -19.37 -22.25
CA ARG A 344 12.64 -20.78 -21.90
C ARG A 344 14.00 -21.30 -22.35
N LEU A 345 14.65 -22.01 -21.44
CA LEU A 345 15.88 -22.73 -21.71
C LEU A 345 15.60 -23.99 -22.54
N PRO A 346 16.53 -24.38 -23.42
CA PRO A 346 16.41 -25.60 -24.20
C PRO A 346 16.41 -26.83 -23.28
N GLU A 347 15.77 -27.90 -23.75
CA GLU A 347 15.71 -29.17 -23.01
C GLU A 347 17.12 -29.68 -22.69
N GLY A 348 17.30 -30.19 -21.47
CA GLY A 348 18.60 -30.61 -20.95
C GLY A 348 19.47 -29.46 -20.41
N CYS A 349 19.05 -28.20 -20.53
CA CYS A 349 19.69 -27.05 -19.90
C CYS A 349 18.92 -26.52 -18.69
N TRP A 350 17.97 -27.27 -18.14
CA TRP A 350 17.15 -26.82 -17.01
C TRP A 350 17.89 -26.99 -15.69
N PRO A 351 17.85 -26.01 -14.78
CA PRO A 351 18.54 -26.13 -13.51
C PRO A 351 17.91 -27.22 -12.64
N ARG A 352 18.71 -27.82 -11.74
CA ARG A 352 18.22 -28.82 -10.77
C ARG A 352 17.09 -28.31 -9.86
N ARG A 353 17.07 -27.00 -9.64
CA ARG A 353 16.15 -26.28 -8.77
C ARG A 353 16.04 -24.85 -9.25
N ARG A 354 15.18 -24.05 -8.62
CA ARG A 354 15.11 -22.63 -8.93
C ARG A 354 16.40 -21.91 -8.50
N GLU A 355 16.99 -21.17 -9.44
CA GLU A 355 18.18 -20.36 -9.24
C GLU A 355 17.84 -18.89 -9.45
N ILE A 356 18.46 -17.99 -8.68
CA ILE A 356 18.15 -16.55 -8.71
C ILE A 356 19.44 -15.75 -8.82
N PHE A 357 19.54 -14.95 -9.87
CA PHE A 357 20.76 -14.22 -10.21
C PHE A 357 20.52 -12.72 -10.21
N PHE A 358 21.58 -11.96 -9.93
CA PHE A 358 21.67 -10.57 -10.33
C PHE A 358 22.49 -10.45 -11.61
N THR A 359 21.99 -9.64 -12.53
CA THR A 359 22.62 -9.36 -13.81
C THR A 359 22.43 -7.89 -14.19
N ARG A 360 23.02 -7.46 -15.30
CA ARG A 360 22.96 -6.08 -15.77
C ARG A 360 21.65 -5.82 -16.55
N GLY A 361 21.01 -4.67 -16.28
CA GLY A 361 19.96 -4.09 -17.13
C GLY A 361 20.55 -3.14 -18.18
N ARG A 362 19.73 -2.66 -19.12
CA ARG A 362 20.19 -1.72 -20.16
C ARG A 362 20.73 -0.41 -19.57
N ASP A 363 19.93 0.22 -18.72
CA ASP A 363 20.22 1.50 -18.06
C ASP A 363 20.13 1.41 -16.51
N GLU A 364 19.52 0.33 -16.01
CA GLU A 364 19.59 -0.06 -14.61
C GLU A 364 20.84 -0.91 -14.36
N GLU A 365 21.57 -0.60 -13.29
CA GLU A 365 22.81 -1.29 -12.99
C GLU A 365 22.61 -2.77 -12.69
N ARG A 366 21.47 -3.14 -12.11
CA ARG A 366 21.21 -4.49 -11.65
C ARG A 366 19.76 -4.87 -11.93
N ARG A 367 19.52 -6.12 -12.35
CA ARG A 367 18.21 -6.78 -12.53
C ARG A 367 18.24 -8.18 -11.93
N ARG A 368 17.12 -8.59 -11.35
CA ARG A 368 16.90 -9.96 -10.89
C ARG A 368 16.40 -10.86 -12.03
N VAL A 369 17.05 -12.01 -12.18
CA VAL A 369 16.62 -13.09 -13.09
C VAL A 369 16.40 -14.35 -12.27
N ASP A 370 15.21 -14.93 -12.40
CA ASP A 370 14.85 -16.19 -11.79
C ASP A 370 14.75 -17.26 -12.87
N ILE A 371 15.39 -18.41 -12.66
CA ILE A 371 15.29 -19.56 -13.56
C ILE A 371 14.76 -20.72 -12.74
N ASP A 372 13.57 -21.21 -13.05
CA ASP A 372 13.01 -22.35 -12.33
C ASP A 372 13.49 -23.71 -12.85
N MET A 373 13.10 -24.78 -12.15
CA MET A 373 13.51 -26.16 -12.48
C MET A 373 13.00 -26.68 -13.82
N TRP A 374 12.07 -25.97 -14.47
CA TRP A 374 11.57 -26.29 -15.81
C TRP A 374 12.23 -25.42 -16.89
N GLY A 375 13.27 -24.68 -16.52
CA GLY A 375 14.00 -23.79 -17.42
C GLY A 375 13.22 -22.55 -17.85
N ARG A 376 12.14 -22.18 -17.13
CA ARG A 376 11.42 -20.93 -17.38
C ARG A 376 12.20 -19.79 -16.74
N ILE A 377 12.44 -18.74 -17.52
CA ILE A 377 13.16 -17.53 -17.10
C ILE A 377 12.13 -16.45 -16.81
N PHE A 378 12.26 -15.82 -15.64
CA PHE A 378 11.44 -14.70 -15.19
C PHE A 378 12.34 -13.50 -14.88
N CYS A 379 11.84 -12.29 -15.12
CA CYS A 379 12.47 -11.05 -14.67
C CYS A 379 11.45 -10.25 -13.85
N PRO A 380 11.38 -10.46 -12.53
CA PRO A 380 10.36 -9.84 -11.66
C PRO A 380 10.38 -8.30 -11.63
N GLU A 381 11.46 -7.70 -12.11
CA GLU A 381 11.68 -6.25 -12.11
C GLU A 381 11.51 -5.62 -13.50
N GLY A 382 11.08 -6.41 -14.49
CA GLY A 382 10.86 -5.95 -15.87
C GLY A 382 9.60 -5.10 -16.10
N ASP A 383 9.01 -4.52 -15.05
CA ASP A 383 7.73 -3.78 -15.09
C ASP A 383 7.86 -2.41 -15.78
N ASP A 384 6.83 -2.01 -16.53
CA ASP A 384 6.81 -1.06 -17.66
C ASP A 384 7.09 0.43 -17.42
N LYS A 385 7.32 0.83 -16.16
CA LYS A 385 7.47 2.26 -15.83
C LYS A 385 8.84 2.86 -16.14
N THR A 386 9.84 2.05 -16.47
CA THR A 386 11.16 2.56 -16.87
C THR A 386 11.22 2.66 -18.39
N SER A 387 11.64 3.83 -18.89
CA SER A 387 11.67 4.25 -20.30
C SER A 387 12.46 3.35 -21.26
N ASP A 388 13.10 2.29 -20.77
CA ASP A 388 14.25 1.68 -21.42
C ASP A 388 13.88 0.39 -22.18
N GLY A 389 12.61 -0.01 -22.07
CA GLY A 389 12.03 -1.21 -22.66
C GLY A 389 12.64 -2.49 -22.09
N GLY A 390 11.88 -3.56 -22.13
CA GLY A 390 12.23 -4.83 -21.53
C GLY A 390 13.52 -5.46 -22.04
N HIS A 391 14.65 -5.26 -21.35
CA HIS A 391 15.93 -5.89 -21.67
C HIS A 391 16.59 -6.48 -20.42
N VAL A 392 17.19 -7.67 -20.53
CA VAL A 392 18.05 -8.24 -19.47
C VAL A 392 19.23 -9.00 -20.06
N GLU A 393 20.42 -8.73 -19.53
CA GLU A 393 21.62 -9.47 -19.89
C GLU A 393 21.63 -10.82 -19.16
N LEU A 394 21.92 -11.93 -19.85
CA LEU A 394 22.08 -13.25 -19.22
C LEU A 394 23.54 -13.69 -19.12
N SER A 395 24.45 -12.87 -19.67
CA SER A 395 25.88 -13.19 -19.75
C SER A 395 26.52 -13.46 -18.40
N GLY A 396 27.12 -14.64 -18.28
CA GLY A 396 27.80 -15.07 -17.06
C GLY A 396 26.88 -15.78 -16.07
N ILE A 397 25.56 -15.88 -16.29
CA ILE A 397 24.69 -16.71 -15.44
C ILE A 397 25.07 -18.18 -15.63
N ALA A 398 25.34 -18.90 -14.54
CA ALA A 398 25.71 -20.31 -14.61
C ALA A 398 25.13 -21.12 -13.46
N PHE A 399 24.76 -22.37 -13.74
CA PHE A 399 24.13 -23.30 -12.81
C PHE A 399 24.29 -24.76 -13.26
N MET A 400 23.95 -25.71 -12.37
CA MET A 400 23.96 -27.14 -12.71
C MET A 400 22.64 -27.54 -13.35
N ALA A 401 22.69 -28.13 -14.54
CA ALA A 401 21.56 -28.80 -15.14
C ALA A 401 21.11 -30.02 -14.32
N ALA A 402 19.82 -30.30 -14.36
CA ALA A 402 19.27 -31.58 -13.94
C ALA A 402 19.79 -32.72 -14.84
N ALA A 403 20.09 -33.87 -14.23
CA ALA A 403 20.52 -35.05 -14.99
C ALA A 403 19.38 -35.59 -15.86
N GLU A 404 18.15 -35.52 -15.35
CA GLU A 404 16.93 -35.88 -16.04
C GLU A 404 15.91 -34.73 -15.87
N PRO A 405 15.15 -34.38 -16.93
CA PRO A 405 14.06 -33.43 -16.79
C PRO A 405 13.00 -33.97 -15.81
N PRO A 406 12.37 -33.13 -14.99
CA PRO A 406 11.29 -33.58 -14.11
C PRO A 406 10.17 -34.24 -14.93
N LEU A 407 9.77 -35.45 -14.51
CA LEU A 407 8.86 -36.35 -15.25
C LEU A 407 7.47 -35.76 -15.56
N LEU A 408 7.06 -34.71 -14.83
CA LEU A 408 5.79 -34.03 -15.03
C LEU A 408 6.05 -32.53 -15.25
N GLN A 409 5.84 -32.06 -16.48
CA GLN A 409 5.72 -30.64 -16.74
C GLN A 409 4.38 -30.14 -16.18
N PRO A 410 4.33 -28.99 -15.50
CA PRO A 410 3.07 -28.41 -15.07
C PRO A 410 2.17 -28.12 -16.28
N LEU A 411 0.92 -28.58 -16.21
CA LEU A 411 -0.15 -28.47 -17.21
C LEU A 411 -0.71 -27.02 -17.33
N GLU A 412 0.16 -26.01 -17.16
CA GLU A 412 -0.10 -24.57 -17.09
C GLU A 412 -0.65 -24.01 -15.76
N PRO A 413 -0.25 -22.77 -15.37
CA PRO A 413 -0.04 -21.59 -16.24
C PRO A 413 1.41 -21.15 -16.56
N GLU A 414 1.58 -20.30 -17.59
CA GLU A 414 2.79 -19.48 -17.88
C GLU A 414 3.06 -18.36 -16.85
N PHE A 415 2.69 -18.59 -15.60
CA PHE A 415 2.88 -17.67 -14.50
C PHE A 415 3.79 -18.29 -13.45
N ASP A 416 4.54 -17.44 -12.75
CA ASP A 416 5.41 -17.87 -11.67
C ASP A 416 4.61 -18.56 -10.55
N ASP A 417 4.79 -19.89 -10.46
CA ASP A 417 4.09 -20.76 -9.51
C ASP A 417 4.40 -20.44 -8.04
N LEU A 418 5.49 -19.71 -7.76
CA LEU A 418 5.79 -19.24 -6.39
C LEU A 418 4.68 -18.34 -5.82
N LYS A 419 3.85 -17.72 -6.68
CA LYS A 419 2.67 -16.96 -6.24
C LYS A 419 1.37 -17.77 -6.29
N LEU A 420 1.25 -18.76 -7.18
CA LEU A 420 0.01 -19.55 -7.35
C LEU A 420 -0.16 -20.66 -6.30
N LEU A 421 0.94 -21.29 -5.85
CA LEU A 421 0.92 -22.31 -4.79
C LEU A 421 0.49 -21.77 -3.41
N TYR A 422 0.53 -20.44 -3.21
CA TYR A 422 0.01 -19.79 -2.01
C TYR A 422 -1.38 -19.18 -2.18
N ASN A 423 -1.86 -18.99 -3.42
CA ASN A 423 -3.24 -18.55 -3.69
C ASN A 423 -4.22 -19.71 -3.88
N ARG A 424 -3.76 -20.94 -4.19
CA ARG A 424 -4.60 -22.14 -4.33
C ARG A 424 -4.89 -22.89 -3.03
N THR A 425 -4.31 -22.47 -1.90
CA THR A 425 -4.55 -23.05 -0.56
C THR A 425 -5.74 -22.43 0.19
N VAL A 426 -6.78 -21.99 -0.54
CA VAL A 426 -8.05 -21.54 0.07
C VAL A 426 -9.14 -22.62 0.05
N VAL A 427 -8.92 -23.78 -0.60
CA VAL A 427 -9.97 -24.81 -0.71
C VAL A 427 -9.63 -26.18 -0.07
N ASP A 428 -8.38 -26.52 0.27
CA ASP A 428 -8.06 -27.85 0.86
C ASP A 428 -7.01 -27.84 2.00
N VAL A 429 -7.10 -26.89 2.95
CA VAL A 429 -6.24 -26.85 4.15
C VAL A 429 -6.88 -27.52 5.37
N ALA A 430 -7.98 -28.26 5.18
CA ALA A 430 -8.68 -28.94 6.28
C ALA A 430 -7.98 -30.21 6.82
N ALA A 431 -6.87 -30.68 6.22
CA ALA A 431 -6.33 -32.01 6.53
C ALA A 431 -4.88 -32.08 7.10
N GLY A 432 -4.16 -30.96 7.24
CA GLY A 432 -2.78 -30.96 7.73
C GLY A 432 -2.64 -30.38 9.14
N SER A 433 -2.42 -31.22 10.15
CA SER A 433 -2.28 -30.84 11.56
C SER A 433 -1.21 -29.76 11.81
N PHE A 434 -1.63 -28.50 11.93
CA PHE A 434 -0.81 -27.40 12.43
C PHE A 434 -0.92 -27.35 13.96
N LYS A 435 0.16 -27.65 14.69
CA LYS A 435 0.12 -27.79 16.16
C LYS A 435 0.25 -26.43 16.86
N GLY A 436 -0.81 -25.98 17.54
CA GLY A 436 -0.90 -24.69 18.24
C GLY A 436 0.18 -24.34 19.26
N HIS A 437 1.04 -25.31 19.66
CA HIS A 437 2.13 -25.09 20.62
C HIS A 437 3.26 -24.17 20.09
N GLU A 438 3.58 -24.24 18.78
CA GLU A 438 4.66 -23.41 18.20
C GLU A 438 4.27 -21.93 18.16
N LEU A 439 2.97 -21.65 18.01
CA LEU A 439 2.41 -20.30 17.99
C LEU A 439 2.39 -19.68 19.39
N LEU A 440 2.02 -20.46 20.42
CA LEU A 440 2.02 -20.01 21.83
C LEU A 440 3.44 -19.70 22.33
N GLU A 441 4.43 -20.55 21.99
CA GLU A 441 5.83 -20.33 22.37
C GLU A 441 6.42 -19.06 21.72
N GLN A 442 6.09 -18.81 20.45
CA GLN A 442 6.51 -17.58 19.76
C GLN A 442 5.84 -16.33 20.34
N PHE A 443 4.59 -16.45 20.79
CA PHE A 443 3.84 -15.37 21.43
C PHE A 443 4.46 -14.97 22.78
N ILE A 444 4.69 -15.93 23.68
CA ILE A 444 5.29 -15.68 25.01
C ILE A 444 6.69 -15.05 24.88
N ARG A 445 7.53 -15.57 23.97
CA ARG A 445 8.88 -15.03 23.71
C ARG A 445 8.86 -13.56 23.24
N ARG A 446 7.82 -13.14 22.52
CA ARG A 446 7.72 -11.79 21.95
C ARG A 446 7.09 -10.78 22.93
N CYS A 447 6.15 -11.18 23.78
CA CYS A 447 5.60 -10.32 24.85
C CYS A 447 6.68 -9.92 25.86
N SER A 448 7.50 -10.88 26.32
CA SER A 448 8.60 -10.60 27.26
C SER A 448 9.69 -9.67 26.68
N HIS A 449 9.86 -9.66 25.36
CA HIS A 449 10.83 -8.78 24.69
C HIS A 449 10.33 -7.32 24.62
N TYR A 450 9.01 -7.11 24.51
CA TYR A 450 8.41 -5.79 24.34
C TYR A 450 8.24 -5.03 25.68
N GLU A 451 7.82 -5.71 26.75
CA GLU A 451 7.80 -5.11 28.11
C GLU A 451 9.19 -4.60 28.52
N TRP A 452 10.24 -5.32 28.09
CA TRP A 452 11.61 -4.92 28.34
C TRP A 452 12.06 -3.67 27.58
N ASN A 453 11.59 -3.51 26.33
CA ASN A 453 11.84 -2.29 25.55
C ASN A 453 11.05 -1.09 26.10
N LEU A 454 9.85 -1.31 26.64
CA LEU A 454 9.05 -0.28 27.31
C LEU A 454 9.73 0.19 28.62
N LEU A 455 10.33 -0.73 29.38
CA LEU A 455 11.11 -0.40 30.58
C LEU A 455 12.41 0.33 30.24
N LYS A 456 13.11 -0.09 29.17
CA LYS A 456 14.27 0.64 28.61
C LYS A 456 13.89 2.05 28.18
N TYR A 457 12.74 2.22 27.51
CA TYR A 457 12.24 3.51 27.08
C TYR A 457 11.91 4.43 28.27
N ASN A 458 11.30 3.89 29.33
CA ASN A 458 10.98 4.65 30.54
C ASN A 458 12.20 4.98 31.41
N MET A 459 13.22 4.11 31.45
CA MET A 459 14.45 4.34 32.24
C MET A 459 15.55 5.10 31.48
N ALA A 460 15.60 5.02 30.14
CA ALA A 460 16.51 5.82 29.30
C ALA A 460 16.23 7.33 29.39
N ARG A 461 15.04 7.71 29.89
CA ARG A 461 14.71 9.09 30.25
C ARG A 461 15.50 9.63 31.46
N HIS A 462 16.15 8.75 32.26
CA HIS A 462 16.78 9.15 33.53
C HIS A 462 18.22 8.65 33.75
N ALA A 463 18.83 7.82 32.90
CA ALA A 463 20.25 7.46 33.05
C ALA A 463 20.94 7.18 31.70
N GLY A 464 22.00 7.95 31.40
CA GLY A 464 22.79 7.90 30.16
C GLY A 464 23.73 6.71 29.99
N ARG A 465 23.35 5.50 30.41
CA ARG A 465 24.10 4.26 30.13
C ARG A 465 23.15 3.12 29.76
N SER A 466 23.51 2.35 28.72
CA SER A 466 22.74 1.17 28.33
C SER A 466 22.84 0.09 29.40
N MET A 467 21.75 -0.20 30.10
CA MET A 467 21.66 -1.42 30.90
C MET A 467 21.43 -2.63 29.98
N LEU A 468 22.21 -3.67 30.23
CA LEU A 468 21.98 -5.03 29.74
C LEU A 468 20.62 -5.53 30.29
N THR A 469 19.93 -6.37 29.52
CA THR A 469 18.68 -7.01 29.95
C THR A 469 18.88 -7.80 31.26
N PRO A 470 17.90 -7.97 32.17
CA PRO A 470 17.96 -8.80 33.37
C PRO A 470 17.61 -10.23 32.97
N LEU A 471 18.03 -10.61 31.77
CA LEU A 471 18.19 -11.97 31.27
C LEU A 471 19.49 -11.91 30.48
N GLY A 472 20.54 -11.38 31.12
CA GLY A 472 21.89 -11.60 30.67
C GLY A 472 22.18 -13.07 30.87
N ASP A 473 22.30 -13.81 29.77
CA ASP A 473 22.85 -15.16 29.67
C ASP A 473 22.31 -16.26 30.61
N ALA A 474 21.23 -16.03 31.35
CA ALA A 474 20.43 -17.11 31.91
C ALA A 474 19.44 -17.54 30.82
N PRO A 475 19.71 -18.61 30.08
CA PRO A 475 18.75 -19.09 29.12
C PRO A 475 17.47 -19.47 29.90
N LEU A 476 16.30 -19.29 29.29
CA LEU A 476 15.14 -20.14 29.63
C LEU A 476 15.43 -21.64 29.38
N ARG A 477 16.67 -22.02 29.04
CA ARG A 477 17.22 -23.38 29.12
C ARG A 477 17.70 -23.67 30.53
N GLY A 478 16.78 -23.66 31.49
CA GLY A 478 17.03 -24.46 32.67
C GLY A 478 16.08 -25.65 32.79
N TRP A 479 15.41 -25.98 31.69
CA TRP A 479 15.19 -27.37 31.34
C TRP A 479 15.68 -27.47 29.90
N GLU A 480 16.65 -28.34 29.62
CA GLU A 480 16.73 -28.92 28.29
C GLU A 480 15.32 -29.39 27.96
N ARG A 481 14.70 -28.78 26.94
CA ARG A 481 13.31 -28.92 26.49
C ARG A 481 12.52 -30.00 27.24
N GLY A 482 11.37 -29.65 27.83
CA GLY A 482 10.30 -30.62 28.17
C GLY A 482 9.70 -31.29 26.92
N ASN A 483 10.57 -31.66 25.99
CA ASN A 483 10.36 -32.65 24.96
C ASN A 483 10.07 -33.97 25.68
N GLU A 484 9.21 -34.80 25.12
CA GLU A 484 8.82 -36.09 25.70
C GLU A 484 10.06 -36.90 26.16
N TYR A 485 11.17 -36.78 25.45
CA TYR A 485 12.46 -37.43 25.75
C TYR A 485 13.16 -37.01 27.07
N ASN A 486 12.76 -35.91 27.70
CA ASN A 486 13.39 -35.37 28.92
C ASN A 486 12.49 -35.46 30.17
N LEU A 487 11.32 -36.08 30.04
CA LEU A 487 10.46 -36.37 31.18
C LEU A 487 11.09 -37.50 32.01
N ASP A 488 10.95 -37.43 33.34
CA ASP A 488 11.27 -38.59 34.17
C ASP A 488 10.43 -39.80 33.72
N LYS A 489 10.90 -41.02 34.02
CA LYS A 489 10.25 -42.24 33.52
C LYS A 489 8.76 -42.32 33.87
N ASP A 490 8.37 -41.78 35.02
CA ASP A 490 6.98 -41.81 35.48
C ASP A 490 6.12 -40.77 34.75
N CYS A 491 6.62 -39.55 34.54
CA CYS A 491 5.98 -38.49 33.76
C CYS A 491 5.90 -38.85 32.26
N HIS A 492 6.94 -39.48 31.72
CA HIS A 492 6.94 -39.95 30.33
C HIS A 492 5.91 -41.04 30.10
N ARG A 493 5.87 -42.04 30.99
CA ARG A 493 4.82 -43.09 31.00
C ARG A 493 3.44 -42.46 31.09
N LEU A 494 3.24 -41.55 32.04
CA LEU A 494 1.96 -40.89 32.26
C LEU A 494 1.51 -40.08 31.04
N TRP A 495 2.43 -39.30 30.44
CA TRP A 495 2.17 -38.53 29.24
C TRP A 495 1.82 -39.43 28.05
N ARG A 496 2.70 -40.37 27.71
CA ARG A 496 2.58 -41.19 26.50
C ARG A 496 1.44 -42.19 26.57
N ASP A 497 1.29 -42.86 27.72
CA ASP A 497 0.42 -44.04 27.83
C ASP A 497 -0.98 -43.70 28.36
N VAL A 498 -1.16 -42.56 29.04
CA VAL A 498 -2.43 -42.21 29.70
C VAL A 498 -3.04 -40.91 29.18
N LEU A 499 -2.23 -39.86 29.00
CA LEU A 499 -2.76 -38.51 28.77
C LEU A 499 -2.80 -38.08 27.30
N LYS A 500 -1.71 -38.27 26.54
CA LYS A 500 -1.48 -37.61 25.24
C LYS A 500 -2.64 -37.80 24.26
N HIS A 501 -3.12 -39.03 24.05
CA HIS A 501 -4.20 -39.29 23.09
C HIS A 501 -5.52 -38.63 23.52
N LYS A 502 -5.90 -38.77 24.80
CA LYS A 502 -7.17 -38.23 25.30
C LYS A 502 -7.17 -36.72 25.36
N LEU A 503 -6.06 -36.13 25.77
CA LEU A 503 -5.91 -34.70 25.85
C LEU A 503 -5.81 -34.06 24.45
N ASP A 504 -5.24 -34.75 23.47
CA ASP A 504 -5.30 -34.32 22.06
C ASP A 504 -6.74 -34.42 21.53
N GLU A 505 -7.42 -35.54 21.77
CA GLU A 505 -8.78 -35.79 21.28
C GLU A 505 -9.84 -34.84 21.89
N HIS A 506 -9.79 -34.61 23.20
CA HIS A 506 -10.82 -33.82 23.91
C HIS A 506 -10.46 -32.35 24.05
N TRP A 507 -9.16 -32.02 24.04
CA TRP A 507 -8.67 -30.69 24.36
C TRP A 507 -7.61 -30.18 23.37
N GLY A 508 -7.15 -30.94 22.37
CA GLY A 508 -6.08 -30.52 21.45
C GLY A 508 -4.70 -30.32 22.10
N ILE A 509 -4.49 -30.82 23.33
CA ILE A 509 -3.22 -30.69 24.05
C ILE A 509 -2.25 -31.77 23.56
N THR A 510 -1.34 -31.37 22.67
CA THR A 510 -0.39 -32.29 22.01
C THR A 510 0.99 -32.37 22.68
N THR A 511 1.26 -31.55 23.71
CA THR A 511 2.56 -31.52 24.39
C THR A 511 2.43 -31.44 25.92
N TRP A 512 3.37 -32.06 26.63
CA TRP A 512 3.49 -31.97 28.08
C TRP A 512 3.70 -30.52 28.55
N HIS A 513 4.40 -29.72 27.76
CA HIS A 513 4.69 -28.33 28.10
C HIS A 513 3.41 -27.50 28.20
N THR A 514 2.49 -27.64 27.22
CA THR A 514 1.18 -26.97 27.25
C THR A 514 0.38 -27.36 28.49
N LEU A 515 0.40 -28.64 28.87
CA LEU A 515 -0.30 -29.13 30.06
C LEU A 515 0.21 -28.49 31.37
N MET A 516 1.52 -28.20 31.46
CA MET A 516 2.11 -27.59 32.67
C MET A 516 1.87 -26.08 32.78
N HIS A 517 1.38 -25.43 31.72
CA HIS A 517 1.05 -23.99 31.71
C HIS A 517 -0.43 -23.68 31.97
N LEU A 518 -1.28 -24.70 32.08
CA LEU A 518 -2.67 -24.52 32.53
C LEU A 518 -2.70 -23.92 33.93
N SER A 519 -3.72 -23.12 34.27
CA SER A 519 -3.96 -22.78 35.68
C SER A 519 -4.23 -24.03 36.53
N ASP A 520 -4.15 -23.93 37.85
CA ASP A 520 -4.49 -25.08 38.72
C ASP A 520 -5.93 -25.53 38.53
N ALA A 521 -6.86 -24.58 38.34
CA ALA A 521 -8.26 -24.85 38.10
C ALA A 521 -8.49 -25.54 36.75
N MET A 522 -7.86 -25.04 35.68
CA MET A 522 -7.99 -25.64 34.35
C MET A 522 -7.28 -26.98 34.27
N LEU A 523 -6.12 -27.12 34.90
CA LEU A 523 -5.45 -28.42 35.03
C LEU A 523 -6.37 -29.41 35.74
N ASP A 524 -7.01 -29.04 36.84
CA ASP A 524 -7.93 -29.93 37.55
C ASP A 524 -9.14 -30.31 36.68
N LYS A 525 -9.72 -29.37 35.92
CA LYS A 525 -10.81 -29.61 34.96
C LYS A 525 -10.39 -30.57 33.83
N VAL A 526 -9.21 -30.37 33.27
CA VAL A 526 -8.62 -31.24 32.24
C VAL A 526 -8.34 -32.65 32.80
N LEU A 527 -7.83 -32.74 34.03
CA LEU A 527 -7.57 -34.03 34.69
C LEU A 527 -8.85 -34.74 35.16
N GLU A 528 -9.92 -34.01 35.44
CA GLU A 528 -11.24 -34.58 35.71
C GLU A 528 -11.81 -35.32 34.49
N CYS A 529 -11.57 -34.80 33.28
CA CYS A 529 -11.91 -35.50 32.03
C CYS A 529 -11.10 -36.80 31.82
N CYS A 530 -9.90 -36.89 32.42
CA CYS A 530 -9.08 -38.10 32.42
C CYS A 530 -9.26 -38.98 33.68
N SER A 531 -10.25 -38.68 34.53
CA SER A 531 -10.39 -39.25 35.88
C SER A 531 -10.48 -40.77 35.96
N GLN A 532 -11.15 -41.42 35.01
CA GLN A 532 -11.32 -42.87 35.00
C GLN A 532 -10.01 -43.66 34.83
N GLN A 533 -8.93 -43.01 34.38
CA GLN A 533 -7.63 -43.64 34.13
C GLN A 533 -6.49 -43.07 34.99
N LEU A 534 -6.71 -41.90 35.60
CA LEU A 534 -5.74 -41.26 36.48
C LEU A 534 -6.01 -41.66 37.93
N GLY A 535 -5.15 -42.53 38.48
CA GLY A 535 -5.14 -42.76 39.92
C GLY A 535 -4.68 -41.53 40.69
N ASP A 536 -4.98 -41.46 41.99
CA ASP A 536 -4.55 -40.35 42.87
C ASP A 536 -3.03 -40.12 42.84
N ARG A 537 -2.27 -41.20 42.62
CA ARG A 537 -0.81 -41.14 42.47
C ARG A 537 -0.40 -40.32 41.24
N ASP A 538 -1.07 -40.50 40.11
CA ASP A 538 -0.74 -39.81 38.86
C ASP A 538 -1.16 -38.33 38.90
N ARG A 539 -2.31 -38.01 39.52
CA ARG A 539 -2.72 -36.62 39.80
C ARG A 539 -1.72 -35.89 40.69
N LYS A 540 -1.26 -36.55 41.77
CA LYS A 540 -0.23 -36.01 42.66
C LYS A 540 1.10 -35.82 41.93
N LEU A 541 1.45 -36.72 41.00
CA LEU A 541 2.65 -36.60 40.18
C LEU A 541 2.57 -35.37 39.26
N LEU A 542 1.44 -35.15 38.56
CA LEU A 542 1.26 -33.98 37.68
C LEU A 542 1.32 -32.65 38.44
N LYS A 543 0.63 -32.55 39.57
CA LYS A 543 0.68 -31.35 40.42
C LYS A 543 2.09 -31.11 40.97
N LYS A 544 2.81 -32.19 41.33
CA LYS A 544 4.20 -32.09 41.76
C LYS A 544 5.10 -31.61 40.61
N SER A 545 4.93 -32.15 39.41
CA SER A 545 5.71 -31.76 38.23
C SER A 545 5.44 -30.30 37.84
N LYS A 546 4.17 -29.85 37.88
CA LYS A 546 3.82 -28.44 37.68
C LYS A 546 4.49 -27.52 38.70
N ARG A 547 4.43 -27.84 40.00
CA ARG A 547 5.11 -27.06 41.05
C ARG A 547 6.63 -27.03 40.88
N ILE A 548 7.23 -28.10 40.36
CA ILE A 548 8.66 -28.13 40.03
C ILE A 548 8.93 -27.17 38.85
N CYS A 549 8.10 -27.19 37.80
CA CYS A 549 8.19 -26.23 36.68
C CYS A 549 8.11 -24.78 37.18
N GLU A 550 7.12 -24.47 38.02
CA GLU A 550 6.90 -23.15 38.59
C GLU A 550 8.09 -22.72 39.48
N GLY A 551 8.54 -23.59 40.38
CA GLY A 551 9.67 -23.31 41.26
C GLY A 551 11.02 -23.18 40.53
N ASP A 552 11.20 -23.87 39.40
CA ASP A 552 12.36 -23.69 38.52
C ASP A 552 12.29 -22.38 37.74
N TRP A 553 11.08 -21.92 37.41
CA TRP A 553 10.85 -20.62 36.80
C TRP A 553 11.15 -19.50 37.81
N GLU A 554 10.64 -19.61 39.04
CA GLU A 554 10.91 -18.67 40.12
C GLU A 554 12.40 -18.60 40.49
N ARG A 555 13.11 -19.73 40.50
CA ARG A 555 14.56 -19.76 40.80
C ARG A 555 15.44 -19.11 39.72
N LYS A 556 14.95 -19.01 38.48
CA LYS A 556 15.66 -18.36 37.36
C LYS A 556 15.30 -16.88 37.21
N ARG A 557 14.56 -16.34 38.17
CA ARG A 557 14.17 -14.93 38.27
C ARG A 557 15.38 -14.04 38.50
N HIS A 558 15.57 -13.03 37.65
CA HIS A 558 16.51 -11.94 37.96
C HIS A 558 15.93 -11.01 39.06
N PRO A 559 16.76 -10.51 39.98
CA PRO A 559 16.33 -9.57 41.02
C PRO A 559 15.72 -8.31 40.40
N GLY A 560 14.50 -7.95 40.81
CA GLY A 560 13.81 -6.72 40.38
C GLY A 560 12.68 -6.90 39.34
N LEU A 561 12.45 -8.10 38.82
CA LEU A 561 11.28 -8.41 38.00
C LEU A 561 10.22 -9.14 38.82
N ASN A 562 8.93 -8.79 38.68
CA ASN A 562 7.83 -9.51 39.32
C ASN A 562 7.10 -10.40 38.29
N PHE A 563 7.63 -11.60 38.08
CA PHE A 563 7.11 -12.57 37.11
C PHE A 563 5.76 -13.19 37.48
N ASN A 564 5.25 -12.97 38.71
CA ASN A 564 3.95 -13.49 39.13
C ASN A 564 2.83 -13.06 38.16
N ARG A 565 2.87 -11.82 37.67
CA ARG A 565 1.91 -11.33 36.67
C ARG A 565 2.01 -12.01 35.30
N LEU A 566 3.22 -12.38 34.86
CA LEU A 566 3.42 -13.03 33.55
C LEU A 566 3.01 -14.52 33.59
N GLY A 567 3.21 -15.19 34.73
CA GLY A 567 2.71 -16.53 34.97
C GLY A 567 1.18 -16.56 34.99
N GLU A 568 0.55 -15.63 35.72
CA GLU A 568 -0.90 -15.43 35.73
C GLU A 568 -1.44 -15.15 34.32
N ILE A 569 -0.83 -14.22 33.56
CA ILE A 569 -1.24 -13.89 32.19
C ILE A 569 -1.06 -15.07 31.22
N ALA A 570 0.03 -15.83 31.34
CA ALA A 570 0.25 -16.99 30.48
C ALA A 570 -0.77 -18.10 30.77
N ALA A 571 -1.07 -18.35 32.05
CA ALA A 571 -2.12 -19.28 32.46
C ALA A 571 -3.50 -18.79 31.99
N ASP A 572 -3.84 -17.51 32.18
CA ASP A 572 -5.11 -16.92 31.72
C ASP A 572 -5.28 -17.01 30.20
N ILE A 573 -4.23 -16.76 29.42
CA ILE A 573 -4.25 -16.88 27.95
C ILE A 573 -4.49 -18.32 27.54
N VAL A 574 -3.74 -19.25 28.15
CA VAL A 574 -3.87 -20.67 27.84
C VAL A 574 -5.26 -21.18 28.27
N ASP A 575 -5.80 -20.74 29.40
CA ASP A 575 -7.13 -21.10 29.87
C ASP A 575 -8.23 -20.54 28.96
N HIS A 576 -8.17 -19.26 28.58
CA HIS A 576 -9.11 -18.64 27.63
C HIS A 576 -9.05 -19.31 26.24
N MET A 577 -7.88 -19.79 25.80
CA MET A 577 -7.72 -20.56 24.56
C MET A 577 -8.52 -21.87 24.58
N PHE A 578 -8.79 -22.46 25.76
CA PHE A 578 -9.59 -23.68 25.88
C PHE A 578 -11.10 -23.42 26.01
N GLU A 579 -11.53 -22.21 26.43
CA GLU A 579 -12.94 -21.94 26.73
C GLU A 579 -13.77 -21.36 25.57
N HIS A 580 -13.16 -20.82 24.50
CA HIS A 580 -13.89 -20.04 23.46
C HIS A 580 -13.59 -20.45 21.99
N TRP A 581 -13.77 -21.72 21.67
CA TRP A 581 -13.22 -22.37 20.45
C TRP A 581 -13.87 -21.96 19.11
N ASP A 582 -13.30 -20.97 18.39
CA ASP A 582 -13.23 -20.95 16.91
C ASP A 582 -11.90 -20.34 16.42
N PHE A 583 -10.83 -21.11 16.65
CA PHE A 583 -9.47 -20.70 16.33
C PHE A 583 -9.20 -20.64 14.81
N SER A 584 -9.87 -21.49 14.02
CA SER A 584 -9.66 -21.54 12.56
C SER A 584 -10.21 -20.31 11.86
N ALA A 585 -11.40 -19.82 12.23
CA ALA A 585 -11.98 -18.64 11.61
C ALA A 585 -11.20 -17.37 11.94
N GLN A 586 -10.78 -17.21 13.20
CA GLN A 586 -10.01 -16.03 13.64
C GLN A 586 -8.60 -16.00 13.04
N LEU A 587 -7.92 -17.14 12.92
CA LEU A 587 -6.61 -17.20 12.23
C LEU A 587 -6.73 -17.09 10.70
N GLN A 588 -7.81 -17.58 10.07
CA GLN A 588 -8.04 -17.36 8.64
C GLN A 588 -8.31 -15.88 8.33
N GLY A 589 -8.99 -15.16 9.23
CA GLY A 589 -9.11 -13.70 9.17
C GLY A 589 -7.76 -12.99 9.34
N LEU A 590 -6.92 -13.50 10.24
CA LEU A 590 -5.55 -13.03 10.47
C LEU A 590 -4.62 -13.21 9.26
N MET A 591 -4.73 -14.34 8.57
CA MET A 591 -3.85 -14.69 7.46
C MET A 591 -4.25 -14.05 6.12
N LYS A 592 -5.52 -13.65 5.96
CA LYS A 592 -6.02 -12.94 4.76
C LYS A 592 -5.71 -11.44 4.79
N ASN A 593 -5.38 -10.86 5.95
CA ASN A 593 -5.04 -9.45 6.14
C ASN A 593 -3.54 -9.31 6.48
N ASP A 594 -2.74 -8.77 5.56
CA ASP A 594 -1.28 -8.51 5.68
C ASP A 594 -0.77 -8.29 7.13
N PHE A 595 0.20 -9.11 7.56
CA PHE A 595 0.89 -8.97 8.84
C PHE A 595 1.59 -7.60 8.96
N ARG A 596 1.04 -6.73 9.82
CA ARG A 596 1.68 -5.48 10.25
C ARG A 596 2.13 -5.59 11.71
N ALA A 597 2.82 -4.55 12.20
CA ALA A 597 3.45 -4.45 13.53
C ALA A 597 2.57 -4.97 14.69
N PRO A 598 3.14 -5.36 15.85
CA PRO A 598 2.38 -5.84 17.03
C PRO A 598 1.18 -4.97 17.42
N GLU A 599 1.21 -3.67 17.13
CA GLU A 599 0.07 -2.75 17.26
C GLU A 599 -1.19 -3.19 16.52
N THR A 600 -1.05 -3.89 15.40
CA THR A 600 -2.15 -4.38 14.57
C THR A 600 -2.65 -5.76 14.96
N ILE A 601 -2.04 -6.47 15.92
CA ILE A 601 -2.58 -7.72 16.51
C ILE A 601 -3.07 -7.53 17.94
N LYS A 602 -2.89 -6.32 18.50
CA LYS A 602 -3.48 -5.86 19.78
C LYS A 602 -5.03 -5.85 19.78
N HIS A 603 -5.71 -6.20 18.68
CA HIS A 603 -7.18 -6.34 18.64
C HIS A 603 -7.65 -7.72 19.11
N LEU A 604 -6.84 -8.76 18.89
CA LEU A 604 -7.22 -10.15 19.17
C LEU A 604 -6.94 -10.56 20.60
N PHE A 605 -6.02 -9.86 21.24
CA PHE A 605 -5.92 -9.85 22.68
C PHE A 605 -6.79 -8.68 23.12
N PRO A 606 -7.65 -8.83 24.14
CA PRO A 606 -8.16 -7.67 24.82
C PRO A 606 -6.93 -6.82 25.14
N ARG A 607 -6.87 -5.58 24.62
CA ARG A 607 -6.07 -4.57 25.33
C ARG A 607 -6.45 -4.76 26.81
N HIS A 608 -5.52 -4.55 27.73
CA HIS A 608 -5.96 -3.99 29.01
C HIS A 608 -6.76 -2.77 28.62
N VAL A 609 -8.07 -2.96 28.58
CA VAL A 609 -9.06 -2.02 28.09
C VAL A 609 -8.74 -0.85 28.97
N ALA A 610 -8.17 0.22 28.38
CA ALA A 610 -7.30 1.14 29.11
C ALA A 610 -8.02 1.49 30.41
N LYS A 611 -7.44 1.36 31.61
CA LYS A 611 -8.19 1.24 32.89
C LYS A 611 -9.50 2.03 33.02
N TRP A 612 -9.56 3.23 32.42
CA TRP A 612 -10.77 4.03 32.27
C TRP A 612 -11.89 3.37 31.44
N GLN A 613 -11.61 2.72 30.30
CA GLN A 613 -12.52 1.89 29.53
C GLN A 613 -12.95 0.63 30.31
N GLU A 614 -12.04 0.00 31.06
CA GLU A 614 -12.36 -1.19 31.89
C GLU A 614 -13.36 -0.81 32.97
N LYS A 615 -13.11 0.34 33.60
CA LYS A 615 -14.02 0.99 34.52
C LYS A 615 -15.33 1.36 33.83
N LEU A 616 -15.29 1.97 32.64
CA LEU A 616 -16.50 2.33 31.87
C LEU A 616 -17.38 1.11 31.60
N ILE A 617 -16.79 -0.02 31.19
CA ILE A 617 -17.50 -1.27 30.96
C ILE A 617 -18.10 -1.80 32.27
N LYS A 618 -17.31 -1.88 33.35
CA LYS A 618 -17.79 -2.39 34.64
C LYS A 618 -18.86 -1.49 35.28
N ASP A 619 -18.75 -0.19 35.09
CA ASP A 619 -19.67 0.80 35.67
C ASP A 619 -21.01 0.83 34.91
N ASN A 620 -21.05 0.44 33.63
CA ASN A 620 -22.25 0.56 32.81
C ASN A 620 -22.81 -0.75 32.24
N ILE A 621 -22.09 -1.88 32.31
CA ILE A 621 -22.58 -3.19 31.86
C ILE A 621 -22.73 -4.12 33.07
N ALA A 622 -23.95 -4.58 33.29
CA ALA A 622 -24.21 -5.60 34.29
C ALA A 622 -23.52 -6.92 33.93
N GLU A 623 -23.08 -7.69 34.93
CA GLU A 623 -22.35 -8.95 34.73
C GLU A 623 -23.10 -9.94 33.81
N LYS A 624 -24.43 -10.05 33.98
CA LYS A 624 -25.29 -10.90 33.14
C LYS A 624 -25.37 -10.46 31.66
N GLU A 625 -25.01 -9.22 31.36
CA GLU A 625 -25.05 -8.63 30.02
C GLU A 625 -23.68 -8.65 29.33
N MET A 626 -22.63 -9.06 30.04
CA MET A 626 -21.26 -9.11 29.52
C MET A 626 -21.15 -10.03 28.29
N GLY A 627 -21.92 -11.12 28.25
CA GLY A 627 -21.97 -12.01 27.09
C GLY A 627 -22.45 -11.29 25.82
N LYS A 628 -23.50 -10.45 25.93
CA LYS A 628 -23.99 -9.65 24.79
C LYS A 628 -23.00 -8.57 24.39
N PHE A 629 -22.36 -7.90 25.36
CA PHE A 629 -21.29 -6.94 25.07
C PHE A 629 -20.15 -7.58 24.26
N GLU A 630 -19.72 -8.78 24.66
CA GLU A 630 -18.64 -9.49 23.98
C GLU A 630 -19.05 -9.96 22.58
N GLU A 631 -20.29 -10.43 22.41
CA GLU A 631 -20.87 -10.73 21.09
C GLU A 631 -20.81 -9.50 20.17
N ILE A 632 -21.22 -8.34 20.68
CA ILE A 632 -21.16 -7.08 19.91
C ILE A 632 -19.71 -6.74 19.58
N ARG A 633 -18.80 -6.85 20.55
CA ARG A 633 -17.37 -6.57 20.33
C ARG A 633 -16.79 -7.46 19.23
N GLN A 634 -17.12 -8.74 19.24
CA GLN A 634 -16.72 -9.69 18.20
C GLN A 634 -17.32 -9.35 16.83
N PHE A 635 -18.60 -8.93 16.77
CA PHE A 635 -19.21 -8.44 15.54
C PHE A 635 -18.42 -7.29 14.90
N PHE A 636 -18.03 -6.28 15.69
CA PHE A 636 -17.24 -5.17 15.16
C PHE A 636 -15.85 -5.60 14.66
N PHE A 637 -15.19 -6.53 15.37
CA PHE A 637 -13.90 -7.06 14.93
C PHE A 637 -14.00 -7.92 13.67
N LEU A 638 -15.10 -8.64 13.48
CA LEU A 638 -15.34 -9.43 12.27
C LEU A 638 -15.33 -8.57 11.00
N TYR A 639 -15.82 -7.34 11.09
CA TYR A 639 -15.90 -6.39 9.96
C TYR A 639 -14.77 -5.35 9.94
N GLU A 640 -13.76 -5.49 10.79
CA GLU A 640 -12.58 -4.63 10.79
C GLU A 640 -11.79 -4.78 9.47
N THR A 641 -11.31 -3.66 8.91
CA THR A 641 -10.54 -3.66 7.66
C THR A 641 -9.36 -2.70 7.71
N THR A 642 -8.29 -3.03 6.99
CA THR A 642 -7.19 -2.08 6.72
C THR A 642 -7.26 -1.47 5.32
N GLY A 643 -8.17 -1.96 4.47
CA GLY A 643 -8.31 -1.62 3.06
C GLY A 643 -8.77 -0.19 2.79
N SER A 644 -8.67 0.22 1.52
CA SER A 644 -9.21 1.50 1.04
C SER A 644 -10.73 1.48 0.87
N ASN A 645 -11.32 0.28 0.75
CA ASN A 645 -12.74 0.02 0.53
C ASN A 645 -13.59 0.07 1.81
N MET A 646 -13.17 0.77 2.86
CA MET A 646 -13.97 0.89 4.10
C MET A 646 -15.34 1.54 3.81
N THR A 647 -16.40 1.06 4.46
CA THR A 647 -17.73 1.69 4.48
C THR A 647 -17.91 2.57 5.71
N HIS A 648 -17.19 2.29 6.80
CA HIS A 648 -17.27 3.04 8.04
C HIS A 648 -15.87 3.28 8.63
N CYS A 649 -15.75 4.28 9.48
CA CYS A 649 -14.56 4.55 10.27
C CYS A 649 -14.91 5.03 11.68
N SER A 650 -13.99 4.86 12.61
CA SER A 650 -14.09 5.44 13.94
C SER A 650 -13.43 6.82 13.97
N LEU A 651 -14.15 7.82 14.46
CA LEU A 651 -13.60 9.13 14.80
C LEU A 651 -12.63 9.05 16.00
N MET A 652 -12.54 7.93 16.71
CA MET A 652 -11.48 7.65 17.68
C MET A 652 -10.28 6.91 17.06
N GLY A 653 -10.39 6.46 15.81
CA GLY A 653 -9.36 5.66 15.15
C GLY A 653 -9.08 4.37 15.92
N SER A 654 -7.82 4.00 16.07
CA SER A 654 -7.36 2.84 16.84
C SER A 654 -7.51 2.96 18.37
N SER A 655 -8.09 4.06 18.85
CA SER A 655 -8.37 4.29 20.28
C SER A 655 -9.79 3.91 20.67
N ASP A 656 -10.63 3.56 19.71
CA ASP A 656 -11.97 3.04 19.95
C ASP A 656 -11.92 1.65 20.64
N LEU A 657 -12.97 1.31 21.37
CA LEU A 657 -13.11 0.03 22.06
C LEU A 657 -13.39 -1.12 21.09
N PHE A 658 -13.98 -0.82 19.93
CA PHE A 658 -14.51 -1.80 18.98
C PHE A 658 -13.65 -1.97 17.72
N THR A 659 -12.46 -1.35 17.66
CA THR A 659 -11.57 -1.44 16.50
C THR A 659 -10.12 -1.11 16.88
N THR A 660 -9.18 -1.73 16.17
CA THR A 660 -7.75 -1.36 16.25
C THR A 660 -7.21 -0.61 15.05
N THR A 661 -7.91 -0.66 13.92
CA THR A 661 -7.57 0.04 12.69
C THR A 661 -8.28 1.40 12.60
N GLY A 662 -9.39 1.55 13.33
CA GLY A 662 -10.30 2.67 13.19
C GLY A 662 -11.20 2.59 11.95
N LYS A 663 -11.31 1.42 11.31
CA LYS A 663 -11.94 1.26 10.00
C LYS A 663 -12.73 -0.05 9.94
N TRP A 664 -13.90 0.01 9.31
CA TRP A 664 -14.75 -1.15 9.11
C TRP A 664 -15.27 -1.21 7.68
N TYR A 665 -15.52 -2.44 7.23
CA TYR A 665 -16.29 -2.74 6.02
C TYR A 665 -17.52 -3.54 6.44
N PHE A 666 -18.60 -2.84 6.78
CA PHE A 666 -19.92 -3.46 6.91
C PHE A 666 -20.55 -3.51 5.51
N PRO A 667 -20.81 -4.70 4.95
CA PRO A 667 -21.57 -4.84 3.71
C PRO A 667 -22.97 -4.22 3.83
N ASP A 668 -23.54 -3.80 2.70
CA ASP A 668 -24.92 -3.29 2.64
C ASP A 668 -25.98 -4.41 2.72
N ALA A 669 -25.60 -5.59 3.23
CA ALA A 669 -26.52 -6.70 3.42
C ALA A 669 -27.53 -6.35 4.55
N PRO A 670 -28.84 -6.53 4.34
CA PRO A 670 -29.87 -6.08 5.30
C PRO A 670 -29.71 -6.64 6.71
N ASP A 671 -29.27 -7.89 6.85
CA ASP A 671 -29.02 -8.56 8.13
C ASP A 671 -27.82 -7.95 8.88
N VAL A 672 -26.74 -7.65 8.16
CA VAL A 672 -25.54 -7.01 8.74
C VAL A 672 -25.84 -5.59 9.18
N GLN A 673 -26.55 -4.81 8.35
CA GLN A 673 -26.95 -3.45 8.69
C GLN A 673 -27.89 -3.43 9.90
N ARG A 674 -28.89 -4.31 9.93
CA ARG A 674 -29.78 -4.47 11.09
C ARG A 674 -28.99 -4.78 12.36
N GLN A 675 -28.08 -5.76 12.32
CA GLN A 675 -27.27 -6.12 13.49
C GLN A 675 -26.35 -4.97 13.93
N LEU A 676 -25.75 -4.22 12.99
CA LEU A 676 -24.98 -3.02 13.30
C LEU A 676 -25.82 -1.99 14.06
N PHE A 677 -27.03 -1.69 13.58
CA PHE A 677 -27.92 -0.70 14.20
C PHE A 677 -28.44 -1.12 15.58
N GLU A 678 -28.80 -2.40 15.74
CA GLU A 678 -29.18 -2.99 17.04
C GLU A 678 -28.02 -2.92 18.04
N ASN A 679 -26.81 -3.24 17.60
CA ASN A 679 -25.61 -3.20 18.44
C ASN A 679 -25.27 -1.78 18.91
N VAL A 680 -25.33 -0.79 18.01
CA VAL A 680 -25.10 0.63 18.36
C VAL A 680 -26.17 1.13 19.32
N ALA A 681 -27.45 0.79 19.09
CA ALA A 681 -28.54 1.14 20.00
C ALA A 681 -28.34 0.55 21.39
N TRP A 682 -27.99 -0.73 21.47
CA TRP A 682 -27.79 -1.46 22.74
C TRP A 682 -26.65 -0.87 23.56
N LEU A 683 -25.55 -0.48 22.91
CA LEU A 683 -24.39 0.11 23.55
C LEU A 683 -24.66 1.54 24.02
N TYR A 684 -25.42 2.31 23.24
CA TYR A 684 -25.84 3.64 23.63
C TYR A 684 -26.70 3.64 24.91
N ASP A 685 -27.65 2.71 25.06
CA ASP A 685 -28.48 2.58 26.28
C ASP A 685 -27.67 2.31 27.55
N ARG A 686 -26.48 1.73 27.38
CA ARG A 686 -25.54 1.44 28.46
C ARG A 686 -24.45 2.50 28.54
N ASN A 687 -24.66 3.69 28.01
CA ASN A 687 -23.72 4.80 28.09
C ASN A 687 -22.31 4.43 27.56
N ILE A 688 -22.24 3.48 26.62
CA ILE A 688 -21.03 3.11 25.89
C ILE A 688 -21.12 3.77 24.53
N HIS A 689 -20.60 4.99 24.45
CA HIS A 689 -20.66 5.77 23.24
C HIS A 689 -19.70 5.23 22.17
N HIS A 690 -20.19 5.22 20.95
CA HIS A 690 -19.41 4.95 19.74
C HIS A 690 -19.00 6.23 19.05
N TYR A 691 -18.07 6.09 18.12
CA TYR A 691 -17.56 7.20 17.31
C TYR A 691 -17.66 6.88 15.83
N ILE A 692 -18.71 6.14 15.44
CA ILE A 692 -18.84 5.59 14.10
C ILE A 692 -19.23 6.71 13.13
N SER A 693 -18.50 6.75 12.03
CA SER A 693 -18.82 7.54 10.86
C SER A 693 -18.95 6.62 9.65
N GLU A 694 -20.03 6.80 8.92
CA GLU A 694 -20.44 6.05 7.75
C GLU A 694 -20.10 6.82 6.47
N ARG A 695 -19.61 6.13 5.44
CA ARG A 695 -19.39 6.73 4.13
C ARG A 695 -20.66 6.64 3.30
N GLN A 696 -21.04 7.76 2.71
CA GLN A 696 -22.09 7.84 1.70
C GLN A 696 -21.77 6.91 0.52
N THR A 697 -22.79 6.25 0.01
CA THR A 697 -22.78 5.54 -1.27
C THR A 697 -22.74 6.55 -2.44
N PRO A 698 -22.48 6.13 -3.70
CA PRO A 698 -22.47 7.06 -4.84
C PRO A 698 -23.76 7.88 -5.00
N THR A 699 -24.88 7.26 -4.66
CA THR A 699 -26.17 7.91 -4.39
C THR A 699 -26.54 7.71 -2.94
N PHE A 700 -27.18 8.68 -2.30
CA PHE A 700 -27.49 8.64 -0.87
C PHE A 700 -28.75 9.47 -0.57
N PRO A 701 -29.46 9.23 0.56
CA PRO A 701 -30.50 10.14 1.02
C PRO A 701 -29.94 11.55 1.19
N PHE A 702 -30.67 12.58 0.79
CA PHE A 702 -30.22 13.94 0.96
C PHE A 702 -30.14 14.26 2.44
N ILE A 703 -28.94 14.69 2.84
CA ILE A 703 -28.56 14.85 4.23
C ILE A 703 -27.81 16.17 4.34
N GLU A 704 -28.13 16.95 5.37
CA GLU A 704 -27.51 18.24 5.63
C GLU A 704 -27.28 18.46 7.14
N ASP A 705 -26.23 19.23 7.44
CA ASP A 705 -25.90 19.62 8.82
C ASP A 705 -26.16 21.12 9.00
N PHE A 706 -26.82 21.48 10.09
CA PHE A 706 -26.98 22.86 10.54
C PHE A 706 -26.06 23.12 11.72
N ASP A 707 -25.17 24.10 11.60
CA ASP A 707 -24.15 24.39 12.59
C ASP A 707 -24.18 25.85 13.04
N ILE A 708 -24.56 26.09 14.28
CA ILE A 708 -24.60 27.43 14.89
C ILE A 708 -23.63 27.43 16.06
N GLN A 709 -22.77 28.44 16.10
CA GLN A 709 -21.78 28.64 17.15
C GLN A 709 -22.23 29.77 18.06
N ALA A 710 -22.12 29.55 19.36
CA ALA A 710 -22.21 30.64 20.33
C ALA A 710 -20.83 31.28 20.52
N ALA A 711 -20.80 32.56 20.91
CA ALA A 711 -19.57 33.23 21.30
C ALA A 711 -18.86 32.47 22.43
N LYS A 712 -17.53 32.59 22.51
CA LYS A 712 -16.74 31.92 23.55
C LYS A 712 -17.10 32.35 24.98
N ASP A 713 -17.57 33.58 25.12
CA ASP A 713 -18.04 34.18 26.36
C ASP A 713 -19.55 34.05 26.55
N TYR A 714 -20.23 33.29 25.69
CA TYR A 714 -21.66 33.00 25.85
C TYR A 714 -21.89 32.29 27.20
N ARG A 715 -22.57 33.00 28.11
CA ARG A 715 -22.95 32.52 29.44
C ARG A 715 -24.44 32.78 29.63
N PRO A 716 -25.31 31.76 29.66
CA PRO A 716 -26.60 31.92 30.31
C PRO A 716 -26.40 31.96 31.82
N ILE A 717 -27.20 32.79 32.47
CA ILE A 717 -27.06 33.22 33.87
C ILE A 717 -27.30 32.05 34.85
N PRO A 718 -26.56 31.94 35.98
CA PRO A 718 -26.60 30.81 36.93
C PRO A 718 -27.69 31.02 38.04
N PRO A 719 -28.08 30.01 38.88
CA PRO A 719 -27.16 29.20 39.69
C PRO A 719 -27.46 27.69 39.81
N GLY A 720 -26.49 26.84 39.40
CA GLY A 720 -26.40 25.47 39.92
C GLY A 720 -25.63 24.40 39.13
N ARG A 721 -25.44 24.49 37.80
CA ARG A 721 -24.87 23.38 36.99
C ARG A 721 -24.09 23.80 35.73
N GLU A 722 -23.36 22.81 35.20
CA GLU A 722 -22.44 22.79 34.06
C GLU A 722 -23.07 23.26 32.73
N TRP A 723 -22.45 24.28 32.12
CA TRP A 723 -22.63 24.84 30.76
C TRP A 723 -24.05 25.24 30.30
N ALA A 724 -24.09 26.15 29.33
CA ALA A 724 -25.31 26.66 28.71
C ALA A 724 -26.04 25.59 27.89
N ASP A 725 -27.39 25.61 27.88
CA ASP A 725 -28.12 24.96 26.80
C ASP A 725 -27.84 25.67 25.46
N PRO A 726 -27.59 24.93 24.37
CA PRO A 726 -27.45 25.50 23.04
C PRO A 726 -28.73 26.21 22.58
N PRO A 727 -28.64 27.26 21.74
CA PRO A 727 -29.80 28.00 21.21
C PRO A 727 -30.57 27.23 20.14
N ASP A 728 -30.92 25.98 20.43
CA ASP A 728 -31.60 25.04 19.55
C ASP A 728 -32.98 25.56 19.11
N ASP A 729 -33.66 26.27 20.00
CA ASP A 729 -35.00 26.86 19.83
C ASP A 729 -35.07 27.94 18.74
N LEU A 730 -33.93 28.53 18.36
CA LEU A 730 -33.87 29.49 17.25
C LEU A 730 -34.11 28.85 15.88
N PHE A 731 -33.82 27.55 15.75
CA PHE A 731 -33.92 26.83 14.47
C PHE A 731 -35.02 25.78 14.49
N VAL A 732 -35.12 25.05 15.60
CA VAL A 732 -36.03 23.91 15.72
C VAL A 732 -36.85 24.07 16.98
N THR A 733 -38.15 24.30 16.82
CA THR A 733 -39.08 24.20 17.94
C THR A 733 -39.34 22.72 18.22
N MET A 734 -39.03 22.28 19.44
CA MET A 734 -39.08 20.87 19.84
C MET A 734 -40.51 20.30 19.80
N PRO A 735 -40.69 18.99 19.52
CA PRO A 735 -42.01 18.35 19.47
C PRO A 735 -42.73 18.45 20.82
N ILE A 736 -44.05 18.65 20.76
CA ILE A 736 -44.94 18.66 21.93
C ILE A 736 -45.71 17.34 21.93
N ARG A 737 -45.58 16.58 23.01
CA ARG A 737 -46.35 15.35 23.23
C ARG A 737 -47.60 15.68 24.04
N HIS A 738 -48.77 15.41 23.47
CA HIS A 738 -50.07 15.72 24.10
C HIS A 738 -50.59 14.58 25.00
N GLY A 739 -50.09 13.35 24.81
CA GLY A 739 -50.52 12.16 25.54
C GLY A 739 -49.48 11.04 25.60
N PRO A 740 -49.78 9.92 26.28
CA PRO A 740 -48.88 8.78 26.41
C PRO A 740 -48.75 7.97 25.11
N GLU A 741 -49.75 8.05 24.22
CA GLU A 741 -49.76 7.32 22.95
C GLU A 741 -48.59 7.75 22.04
N PRO A 742 -47.88 6.81 21.39
CA PRO A 742 -46.72 7.12 20.55
C PRO A 742 -47.00 8.10 19.40
N PHE A 743 -48.26 8.15 18.92
CA PHE A 743 -48.67 8.96 17.77
C PHE A 743 -49.28 10.31 18.14
N ASP A 744 -49.38 10.63 19.43
CA ASP A 744 -49.94 11.90 19.92
C ASP A 744 -48.84 12.97 20.09
N VAL A 745 -48.08 13.15 19.01
CA VAL A 745 -47.00 14.13 18.89
C VAL A 745 -47.42 15.21 17.89
N GLY A 746 -47.22 16.46 18.27
CA GLY A 746 -47.55 17.62 17.44
C GLY A 746 -46.62 18.81 17.70
N GLY A 747 -47.06 19.98 17.25
CA GLY A 747 -46.30 21.22 17.35
C GLY A 747 -45.73 21.67 16.00
N ASP A 748 -45.57 22.98 15.87
CA ASP A 748 -44.93 23.62 14.73
C ASP A 748 -43.41 23.47 14.86
N PRO A 749 -42.69 22.94 13.86
CA PRO A 749 -41.23 22.77 13.91
C PRO A 749 -40.45 24.10 13.80
N GLY A 750 -41.12 25.20 13.44
CA GLY A 750 -40.52 26.52 13.30
C GLY A 750 -40.38 26.96 11.84
N PHE A 751 -40.28 28.28 11.63
CA PHE A 751 -40.29 28.88 10.29
C PHE A 751 -39.03 28.57 9.47
N VAL A 752 -37.87 28.32 10.10
CA VAL A 752 -36.63 27.97 9.40
C VAL A 752 -36.79 26.65 8.64
N LEU A 753 -37.31 25.61 9.33
CA LEU A 753 -37.55 24.31 8.72
C LEU A 753 -38.64 24.36 7.64
N LYS A 754 -39.64 25.25 7.78
CA LYS A 754 -40.62 25.51 6.72
C LYS A 754 -39.97 26.10 5.47
N HIS A 755 -39.19 27.18 5.61
CA HIS A 755 -38.46 27.78 4.47
C HIS A 755 -37.49 26.78 3.84
N ARG A 756 -36.87 25.92 4.66
CA ARG A 756 -35.99 24.88 4.16
C ARG A 756 -36.73 23.85 3.31
N ALA A 757 -37.87 23.36 3.80
CA ALA A 757 -38.70 22.42 3.06
C ALA A 757 -39.27 23.05 1.77
N THR A 758 -39.65 24.32 1.78
CA THR A 758 -40.01 25.08 0.57
C THR A 758 -38.87 25.07 -0.45
N ALA A 759 -37.63 25.32 -0.02
CA ALA A 759 -36.46 25.27 -0.92
C ALA A 759 -36.25 23.90 -1.57
N ILE A 760 -36.51 22.81 -0.85
CA ILE A 760 -36.46 21.45 -1.42
C ILE A 760 -37.62 21.23 -2.38
N HIS A 761 -38.84 21.56 -1.96
CA HIS A 761 -40.04 21.34 -2.76
C HIS A 761 -40.03 22.11 -4.09
N MET A 762 -39.44 23.31 -4.14
CA MET A 762 -39.20 24.03 -5.40
C MET A 762 -38.41 23.21 -6.43
N MET A 763 -37.54 22.30 -5.97
CA MET A 763 -36.76 21.40 -6.82
C MET A 763 -37.44 20.04 -7.03
N TYR A 764 -38.37 19.66 -6.16
CA TYR A 764 -39.06 18.38 -6.14
C TYR A 764 -40.59 18.54 -6.03
N PRO A 765 -41.25 19.34 -6.89
CA PRO A 765 -42.64 19.75 -6.69
C PRO A 765 -43.67 18.62 -6.87
N HIS A 766 -43.24 17.47 -7.37
CA HIS A 766 -44.07 16.27 -7.52
C HIS A 766 -44.21 15.47 -6.22
N ILE A 767 -43.49 15.85 -5.17
CA ILE A 767 -43.59 15.22 -3.85
C ILE A 767 -44.58 16.01 -3.00
N GLU A 768 -45.80 15.51 -2.92
CA GLU A 768 -46.92 16.19 -2.21
C GLU A 768 -46.67 16.30 -0.69
N GLU A 769 -46.01 15.29 -0.13
CA GLU A 769 -45.61 15.25 1.28
C GLU A 769 -44.13 14.93 1.42
N LEU A 770 -43.39 15.84 2.04
CA LEU A 770 -41.99 15.65 2.43
C LEU A 770 -41.91 15.33 3.92
N TYR A 771 -41.02 14.43 4.31
CA TYR A 771 -40.65 14.30 5.71
C TYR A 771 -39.15 14.44 5.95
N CYS A 772 -38.84 15.04 7.09
CA CYS A 772 -37.48 15.22 7.57
C CYS A 772 -37.32 14.47 8.90
N LEU A 773 -36.25 13.69 9.02
CA LEU A 773 -35.80 13.15 10.29
C LEU A 773 -34.81 14.15 10.88
N VAL A 774 -35.03 14.54 12.13
CA VAL A 774 -34.20 15.53 12.80
C VAL A 774 -33.41 14.83 13.90
N TYR A 775 -32.09 14.96 13.85
CA TYR A 775 -31.20 14.54 14.93
C TYR A 775 -30.47 15.76 15.49
N SER A 776 -30.39 15.88 16.81
CA SER A 776 -29.62 16.92 17.49
C SER A 776 -28.31 16.34 18.01
N ALA A 777 -27.23 17.04 17.71
CA ALA A 777 -25.91 16.85 18.27
C ALA A 777 -25.38 18.14 18.88
N SER A 778 -26.30 18.98 19.34
CA SER A 778 -26.01 20.21 20.05
C SER A 778 -25.30 19.91 21.37
N GLY A 779 -24.43 20.82 21.80
CA GLY A 779 -23.67 20.68 23.04
C GLY A 779 -22.36 21.46 23.01
N TYR A 780 -21.46 21.15 23.95
CA TYR A 780 -20.20 21.87 24.04
C TYR A 780 -19.17 21.38 23.01
N ASN A 781 -18.64 22.31 22.22
CA ASN A 781 -17.54 22.08 21.30
C ASN A 781 -16.19 22.09 21.98
N LYS A 782 -15.74 20.96 22.56
CA LYS A 782 -14.44 20.85 23.24
C LYS A 782 -13.25 21.24 22.34
N GLY A 783 -13.33 21.04 21.03
CA GLY A 783 -12.29 21.46 20.08
C GLY A 783 -12.23 22.96 19.81
N LYS A 784 -13.37 23.64 19.82
CA LYS A 784 -13.48 25.10 19.60
C LYS A 784 -13.63 25.91 20.89
N GLU A 785 -13.86 25.25 22.01
CA GLU A 785 -14.17 25.81 23.33
C GLU A 785 -15.38 26.76 23.30
N MET A 786 -16.50 26.28 22.75
CA MET A 786 -17.74 27.06 22.61
C MET A 786 -18.96 26.15 22.55
N VAL A 787 -20.12 26.68 22.91
CA VAL A 787 -21.40 25.96 22.75
C VAL A 787 -21.79 25.97 21.28
N LYS A 788 -22.34 24.85 20.80
CA LYS A 788 -22.72 24.68 19.41
C LYS A 788 -24.09 24.02 19.33
N SER A 789 -25.02 24.63 18.61
CA SER A 789 -26.21 23.94 18.13
C SER A 789 -25.88 23.24 16.83
N SER A 790 -26.16 21.94 16.74
CA SER A 790 -25.79 21.12 15.59
C SER A 790 -26.93 20.16 15.28
N PHE A 791 -27.64 20.38 14.18
CA PHE A 791 -28.71 19.50 13.74
C PHE A 791 -28.28 18.74 12.50
N HIS A 792 -28.65 17.47 12.46
CA HIS A 792 -28.45 16.60 11.34
C HIS A 792 -29.81 16.25 10.76
N LEU A 793 -30.08 16.71 9.55
CA LEU A 793 -31.34 16.55 8.87
C LEU A 793 -31.21 15.51 7.77
N VAL A 794 -32.09 14.51 7.80
CA VAL A 794 -32.15 13.45 6.79
C VAL A 794 -33.49 13.56 6.07
N TRP A 795 -33.45 13.57 4.74
CA TRP A 795 -34.61 13.65 3.85
C TRP A 795 -34.72 12.36 3.01
N PRO A 796 -35.26 11.25 3.57
CA PRO A 796 -35.12 9.92 2.96
C PRO A 796 -35.79 9.76 1.59
N GLN A 797 -36.78 10.61 1.28
CA GLN A 797 -37.48 10.62 -0.02
C GLN A 797 -36.66 11.25 -1.16
N ILE A 798 -35.57 11.94 -0.82
CA ILE A 798 -34.75 12.70 -1.75
C ILE A 798 -33.41 11.98 -1.91
N VAL A 799 -33.29 11.09 -2.89
CA VAL A 799 -32.05 10.37 -3.20
C VAL A 799 -31.24 11.18 -4.21
N VAL A 800 -30.01 11.52 -3.84
CA VAL A 800 -29.14 12.45 -4.58
C VAL A 800 -27.75 11.88 -4.79
N ASP A 801 -27.05 12.45 -5.76
CA ASP A 801 -25.60 12.38 -5.87
C ASP A 801 -24.97 13.64 -5.23
N PRO A 802 -23.62 13.74 -5.13
CA PRO A 802 -22.98 14.92 -4.55
C PRO A 802 -23.30 16.24 -5.28
N SER A 803 -23.52 16.19 -6.59
CA SER A 803 -23.80 17.37 -7.41
C SER A 803 -25.21 17.94 -7.14
N ARG A 804 -26.22 17.06 -7.05
CA ARG A 804 -27.60 17.44 -6.70
C ARG A 804 -27.69 17.93 -5.26
N ALA A 805 -27.00 17.27 -4.32
CA ALA A 805 -26.92 17.74 -2.94
C ALA A 805 -26.35 19.17 -2.86
N GLN A 806 -25.34 19.47 -3.69
CA GLN A 806 -24.74 20.80 -3.77
C GLN A 806 -25.70 21.85 -4.36
N ALA A 807 -26.42 21.50 -5.43
CA ALA A 807 -27.43 22.37 -6.01
C ALA A 807 -28.57 22.68 -5.00
N ILE A 808 -29.06 21.68 -4.26
CA ILE A 808 -30.06 21.88 -3.21
C ILE A 808 -29.58 22.91 -2.17
N ARG A 809 -28.33 22.78 -1.70
CA ARG A 809 -27.76 23.75 -0.76
C ARG A 809 -27.67 25.15 -1.37
N TYR A 810 -27.28 25.29 -2.63
CA TYR A 810 -27.20 26.61 -3.26
C TYR A 810 -28.56 27.29 -3.41
N VAL A 811 -29.59 26.54 -3.79
CA VAL A 811 -30.97 27.04 -3.84
C VAL A 811 -31.41 27.50 -2.45
N THR A 812 -31.10 26.72 -1.42
CA THR A 812 -31.34 27.08 -0.01
C THR A 812 -30.67 28.39 0.36
N LEU A 813 -29.38 28.53 0.09
CA LEU A 813 -28.63 29.76 0.36
C LEU A 813 -29.20 30.96 -0.40
N GLY A 814 -29.61 30.76 -1.66
CA GLY A 814 -30.25 31.81 -2.46
C GLY A 814 -31.58 32.29 -1.85
N ILE A 815 -32.44 31.35 -1.44
CA ILE A 815 -33.73 31.67 -0.79
C ILE A 815 -33.50 32.38 0.53
N PHE A 816 -32.67 31.83 1.41
CA PHE A 816 -32.38 32.44 2.70
C PHE A 816 -31.76 33.82 2.55
N LYS A 817 -30.85 34.02 1.60
CA LYS A 817 -30.28 35.33 1.29
C LYS A 817 -31.33 36.32 0.77
N ASN A 818 -32.22 35.88 -0.12
CA ASN A 818 -33.30 36.72 -0.62
C ASN A 818 -34.27 37.13 0.50
N GLU A 819 -34.63 36.20 1.38
CA GLU A 819 -35.46 36.51 2.55
C GLU A 819 -34.74 37.42 3.55
N THR A 820 -33.44 37.21 3.80
CA THR A 820 -32.63 38.12 4.63
C THR A 820 -32.58 39.54 4.06
N ASN A 821 -32.64 39.72 2.74
CA ASN A 821 -32.66 41.04 2.10
C ASN A 821 -34.04 41.76 2.23
N LYS A 822 -35.11 41.05 2.61
CA LYS A 822 -36.42 41.66 2.82
C LYS A 822 -36.47 42.27 4.22
N GLN A 823 -36.52 43.60 4.26
CA GLN A 823 -36.52 44.33 5.52
C GLN A 823 -37.69 43.91 6.44
N GLY A 824 -37.37 43.47 7.66
CA GLY A 824 -38.32 43.05 8.68
C GLY A 824 -38.80 41.60 8.56
N SER A 825 -38.22 40.79 7.67
CA SER A 825 -38.54 39.36 7.59
C SER A 825 -38.02 38.58 8.81
N ASP A 826 -38.71 37.50 9.18
CA ASP A 826 -38.28 36.62 10.28
C ASP A 826 -36.88 36.04 10.04
N ILE A 827 -36.54 35.77 8.78
CA ILE A 827 -35.22 35.23 8.38
C ILE A 827 -34.13 36.31 8.50
N GLN A 828 -34.43 37.59 8.21
CA GLN A 828 -33.49 38.68 8.45
C GLN A 828 -33.21 38.83 9.95
N LEU A 829 -34.26 38.93 10.76
CA LEU A 829 -34.15 39.09 12.21
C LEU A 829 -33.42 37.91 12.86
N LEU A 830 -33.66 36.69 12.37
CA LEU A 830 -32.92 35.52 12.78
C LEU A 830 -31.45 35.62 12.41
N GLN A 831 -31.11 35.99 11.17
CA GLN A 831 -29.70 36.13 10.76
C GLN A 831 -28.97 37.16 11.60
N GLU A 832 -29.60 38.30 11.91
CA GLU A 832 -29.05 39.32 12.81
C GLU A 832 -28.74 38.72 14.19
N LYS A 833 -29.71 38.01 14.78
CA LYS A 833 -29.54 37.31 16.06
C LYS A 833 -28.43 36.25 16.03
N LEU A 834 -28.28 35.50 14.94
CA LEU A 834 -27.22 34.51 14.79
C LEU A 834 -25.84 35.16 14.69
N MET A 835 -25.74 36.27 13.95
CA MET A 835 -24.48 37.02 13.82
C MET A 835 -24.09 37.73 15.13
N GLU A 836 -25.06 38.09 15.97
CA GLU A 836 -24.82 38.55 17.34
C GLU A 836 -24.24 37.44 18.22
N MET A 837 -24.67 36.18 18.03
CA MET A 837 -24.13 35.05 18.77
C MET A 837 -22.70 34.73 18.38
N ASP A 838 -22.39 34.64 17.09
CA ASP A 838 -21.02 34.52 16.60
C ASP A 838 -20.97 34.98 15.14
N ARG A 839 -19.94 35.74 14.78
CA ARG A 839 -19.79 36.29 13.42
C ARG A 839 -19.62 35.21 12.34
N SER A 840 -19.32 33.97 12.72
CA SER A 840 -19.24 32.84 11.80
C SER A 840 -20.59 32.19 11.48
N ASN A 841 -21.70 32.65 12.06
CA ASN A 841 -23.03 32.12 11.76
C ASN A 841 -23.66 32.74 10.50
N GLU A 842 -22.86 32.91 9.45
CA GLU A 842 -23.37 33.24 8.11
C GLU A 842 -24.09 32.03 7.52
N TRP A 843 -25.09 32.23 6.65
CA TRP A 843 -25.86 31.14 6.08
C TRP A 843 -24.97 30.06 5.43
N GLU A 844 -23.88 30.44 4.76
CA GLU A 844 -22.92 29.48 4.18
C GLU A 844 -22.28 28.55 5.20
N LEU A 845 -22.12 28.97 6.45
CA LEU A 845 -21.52 28.18 7.52
C LEU A 845 -22.57 27.52 8.42
N VAL A 846 -23.76 28.10 8.52
CA VAL A 846 -24.93 27.49 9.14
C VAL A 846 -25.34 26.25 8.35
N PHE A 847 -25.54 26.37 7.03
CA PHE A 847 -25.77 25.23 6.15
C PHE A 847 -24.43 24.59 5.78
N ASP A 848 -23.93 23.68 6.61
CA ASP A 848 -22.59 23.12 6.45
C ASP A 848 -22.47 22.33 5.13
N SER A 849 -21.36 22.52 4.44
CA SER A 849 -21.08 21.86 3.16
C SER A 849 -20.47 20.47 3.33
N THR A 850 -20.10 20.08 4.55
CA THR A 850 -19.36 18.84 4.83
C THR A 850 -20.12 17.59 4.36
N THR A 851 -21.41 17.51 4.65
CA THR A 851 -22.28 16.35 4.37
C THR A 851 -22.68 16.24 2.91
N ILE A 852 -22.57 17.34 2.16
CA ILE A 852 -22.95 17.43 0.75
C ILE A 852 -21.83 16.95 -0.19
N ASN A 853 -20.57 17.16 0.20
CA ASN A 853 -19.43 16.85 -0.66
C ASN A 853 -19.13 15.34 -0.76
N ALA A 854 -19.78 14.48 0.03
CA ALA A 854 -19.57 13.04 0.10
C ALA A 854 -18.13 12.54 0.29
N ARG A 855 -17.22 13.44 0.69
CA ARG A 855 -15.81 13.11 0.95
C ARG A 855 -15.57 12.72 2.40
N ASN A 856 -16.33 13.32 3.30
CA ASN A 856 -16.23 13.08 4.72
C ASN A 856 -17.30 12.06 5.08
N GLY A 857 -16.94 11.07 5.90
CA GLY A 857 -17.95 10.19 6.46
C GLY A 857 -18.93 11.01 7.29
N LEU A 858 -20.19 10.58 7.29
CA LEU A 858 -21.26 11.11 8.11
C LEU A 858 -21.28 10.41 9.46
N ARG A 859 -21.56 11.11 10.54
CA ARG A 859 -21.65 10.45 11.85
C ARG A 859 -22.97 9.67 11.93
N LEU A 860 -22.88 8.38 12.23
CA LEU A 860 -24.06 7.53 12.40
C LEU A 860 -24.91 8.04 13.58
N PRO A 861 -26.26 8.03 13.51
CA PRO A 861 -27.09 8.43 14.64
C PRO A 861 -26.71 7.72 15.93
N TYR A 862 -26.85 8.41 17.06
CA TYR A 862 -26.45 7.96 18.40
C TYR A 862 -24.96 7.62 18.58
N SER A 863 -24.12 7.83 17.56
CA SER A 863 -22.67 7.91 17.74
C SER A 863 -22.27 9.31 18.20
N ASP A 864 -21.30 9.37 19.11
CA ASP A 864 -20.67 10.59 19.61
C ASP A 864 -19.56 11.06 18.67
N LYS A 865 -19.08 12.29 18.88
CA LYS A 865 -18.00 12.89 18.13
C LYS A 865 -16.72 12.90 18.96
N ALA A 866 -15.60 12.78 18.27
CA ALA A 866 -14.28 12.98 18.85
C ALA A 866 -13.59 14.12 18.11
N SER A 867 -13.03 15.06 18.86
CA SER A 867 -12.25 16.17 18.32
C SER A 867 -10.80 16.07 18.70
N MET A 868 -9.95 16.61 17.81
CA MET A 868 -8.54 16.79 18.07
C MET A 868 -8.32 18.12 18.78
N VAL A 869 -7.96 18.07 20.05
CA VAL A 869 -7.73 19.23 20.92
C VAL A 869 -6.24 19.38 21.20
N VAL A 870 -5.71 20.59 21.07
CA VAL A 870 -4.35 20.91 21.53
C VAL A 870 -4.38 20.94 23.05
N LYS A 871 -3.71 19.99 23.71
CA LYS A 871 -3.75 19.88 25.17
C LYS A 871 -2.90 20.95 25.86
N ASP A 872 -1.74 21.24 25.28
CA ASP A 872 -0.73 22.11 25.88
C ASP A 872 -1.13 23.59 25.76
N PRO A 873 -1.30 24.31 26.89
CA PRO A 873 -1.58 25.75 26.88
C PRO A 873 -0.50 26.57 26.15
N GLU A 874 0.76 26.14 26.19
CA GLU A 874 1.85 26.84 25.50
C GLU A 874 1.67 26.74 23.98
N ASP A 875 1.38 25.56 23.45
CA ASP A 875 1.08 25.37 22.03
C ASP A 875 -0.17 26.15 21.60
N LYS A 876 -1.22 26.21 22.44
CA LYS A 876 -2.39 27.06 22.18
C LYS A 876 -1.99 28.54 22.06
N ALA A 877 -1.13 29.02 22.97
CA ALA A 877 -0.65 30.39 22.95
C ALA A 877 0.24 30.68 21.73
N ARG A 878 1.12 29.75 21.34
CA ARG A 878 1.94 29.85 20.12
C ARG A 878 1.10 29.87 18.85
N ILE A 879 0.03 29.06 18.79
CA ILE A 879 -0.95 29.11 17.70
C ILE A 879 -1.64 30.48 17.64
N ALA A 880 -2.07 31.01 18.79
CA ALA A 880 -2.72 32.32 18.86
C ALA A 880 -1.79 33.46 18.41
N ARG A 881 -0.48 33.34 18.67
CA ARG A 881 0.56 34.27 18.19
C ARG A 881 1.00 34.03 16.74
N GLY A 882 0.54 32.96 16.09
CA GLY A 882 0.95 32.57 14.74
C GLY A 882 2.35 31.94 14.64
N GLU A 883 2.98 31.60 15.78
CA GLU A 883 4.31 30.98 15.85
C GLU A 883 4.30 29.48 15.56
N LEU A 884 3.13 28.85 15.69
CA LEU A 884 2.93 27.43 15.44
C LEU A 884 1.64 27.23 14.65
N SER A 885 1.69 26.45 13.57
CA SER A 885 0.46 26.12 12.85
C SER A 885 -0.41 25.18 13.69
N LYS A 886 -1.74 25.29 13.59
CA LYS A 886 -2.65 24.32 14.22
C LYS A 886 -2.33 22.87 13.82
N ASN A 887 -1.77 22.63 12.63
CA ASN A 887 -1.46 21.27 12.17
C ASN A 887 -0.15 20.72 12.72
N SER A 888 0.74 21.60 13.19
CA SER A 888 2.04 21.24 13.75
C SER A 888 2.00 20.98 15.27
N ALA A 889 0.96 21.46 15.96
CA ALA A 889 0.80 21.28 17.40
C ALA A 889 0.40 19.84 17.78
N PHE A 890 0.85 19.40 18.96
CA PHE A 890 0.46 18.09 19.48
C PHE A 890 -1.02 18.10 19.89
N LYS A 891 -1.81 17.23 19.26
CA LYS A 891 -3.26 17.10 19.51
C LYS A 891 -3.58 15.75 20.13
N ILE A 892 -4.52 15.77 21.07
CA ILE A 892 -5.13 14.57 21.62
C ILE A 892 -6.57 14.45 21.13
N ARG A 893 -7.08 13.23 20.98
CA ARG A 893 -8.52 13.02 20.79
C ARG A 893 -9.24 13.22 22.11
N VAL A 894 -10.30 14.00 22.09
CA VAL A 894 -11.19 14.24 23.23
C VAL A 894 -12.61 13.90 22.78
N VAL A 895 -13.28 13.09 23.60
CA VAL A 895 -14.69 12.73 23.47
C VAL A 895 -15.56 13.94 23.74
N GLU A 896 -16.52 14.21 22.89
CA GLU A 896 -17.28 15.46 22.93
C GLU A 896 -18.60 15.39 23.68
N GLU A 897 -19.12 14.18 23.97
CA GLU A 897 -20.35 13.94 24.72
C GLU A 897 -21.59 14.58 24.08
N ARG A 898 -21.62 14.63 22.74
CA ARG A 898 -22.76 15.10 21.95
C ARG A 898 -23.13 14.12 20.85
N PRO A 899 -23.64 12.94 21.23
CA PRO A 899 -24.18 11.99 20.26
C PRO A 899 -25.29 12.63 19.44
N SER A 900 -25.42 12.22 18.18
CA SER A 900 -26.49 12.68 17.28
C SER A 900 -27.81 11.98 17.62
N LYS A 901 -28.54 12.48 18.61
CA LYS A 901 -29.77 11.87 19.13
C LYS A 901 -30.95 12.23 18.25
N ALA A 902 -31.91 11.32 18.05
CA ALA A 902 -33.13 11.68 17.34
C ALA A 902 -33.93 12.70 18.16
N VAL A 903 -34.49 13.69 17.46
CA VAL A 903 -35.47 14.64 18.00
C VAL A 903 -36.88 14.19 17.61
N GLY A 904 -37.04 13.82 16.33
CA GLY A 904 -38.31 13.35 15.80
C GLY A 904 -38.38 13.35 14.28
N ARG A 905 -39.59 13.14 13.76
CA ARG A 905 -39.93 13.24 12.34
C ARG A 905 -40.93 14.36 12.13
N ILE A 906 -40.64 15.21 11.16
CA ILE A 906 -41.53 16.29 10.71
C ILE A 906 -42.17 15.87 9.40
N ASN A 907 -43.47 16.10 9.25
CA ASN A 907 -44.16 16.02 7.97
C ASN A 907 -44.44 17.44 7.46
N PHE A 908 -44.17 17.66 6.19
CA PHE A 908 -44.44 18.87 5.42
C PHE A 908 -45.43 18.52 4.32
N SER A 909 -46.54 19.25 4.25
CA SER A 909 -47.53 19.11 3.18
C SER A 909 -47.70 20.45 2.48
N PHE A 910 -47.80 20.41 1.16
CA PHE A 910 -47.84 21.59 0.29
C PHE A 910 -49.25 21.74 -0.26
N VAL A 911 -50.04 22.59 0.38
CA VAL A 911 -51.47 22.77 0.07
C VAL A 911 -51.65 24.09 -0.64
N LYS A 912 -52.27 24.08 -1.82
CA LYS A 912 -52.67 25.32 -2.49
C LYS A 912 -53.88 25.94 -1.78
N ASP A 913 -53.79 27.23 -1.47
CA ASP A 913 -54.92 27.97 -0.92
C ASP A 913 -55.95 28.33 -2.01
N GLU A 914 -57.01 29.06 -1.64
CA GLU A 914 -58.09 29.47 -2.56
C GLU A 914 -57.59 30.36 -3.71
N ASP A 915 -56.48 31.08 -3.49
CA ASP A 915 -55.84 31.93 -4.50
C ASP A 915 -54.87 31.13 -5.40
N GLY A 916 -54.68 29.85 -5.11
CA GLY A 916 -53.75 28.96 -5.82
C GLY A 916 -52.30 29.08 -5.34
N GLU A 917 -52.04 29.88 -4.30
CA GLU A 917 -50.73 30.04 -3.69
C GLU A 917 -50.41 28.83 -2.82
N GLU A 918 -49.22 28.27 -2.98
CA GLU A 918 -48.82 27.09 -2.23
C GLU A 918 -48.42 27.46 -0.81
N ARG A 919 -49.13 26.90 0.18
CA ARG A 919 -48.83 27.04 1.59
C ARG A 919 -48.26 25.75 2.16
N ILE A 920 -47.16 25.89 2.90
CA ILE A 920 -46.57 24.77 3.62
C ILE A 920 -47.21 24.60 5.00
N GLN A 921 -47.77 23.43 5.25
CA GLN A 921 -48.15 23.00 6.59
C GLN A 921 -47.08 22.04 7.10
N ALA A 922 -46.52 22.33 8.27
CA ALA A 922 -45.48 21.52 8.89
C ALA A 922 -45.91 21.14 10.31
N ARG A 923 -45.74 19.86 10.65
CA ARG A 923 -46.00 19.35 12.01
C ARG A 923 -45.05 18.23 12.37
N TRP A 924 -44.68 18.13 13.64
CA TRP A 924 -44.11 16.90 14.17
C TRP A 924 -45.15 15.78 14.08
N VAL A 925 -44.70 14.59 13.67
CA VAL A 925 -45.53 13.38 13.60
C VAL A 925 -44.98 12.24 14.44
N GLN A 926 -43.70 12.33 14.81
CA GLN A 926 -43.02 11.41 15.71
C GLN A 926 -41.99 12.21 16.53
N ASP A 927 -41.76 11.80 17.77
CA ASP A 927 -40.66 12.24 18.64
C ASP A 927 -39.63 11.12 18.82
N GLU A 928 -38.53 11.38 19.54
CA GLU A 928 -37.49 10.38 19.85
C GLU A 928 -38.05 9.05 20.39
N LYS A 929 -39.15 9.09 21.17
CA LYS A 929 -39.72 7.91 21.83
C LYS A 929 -40.71 7.14 20.95
N SER A 930 -41.01 7.64 19.76
CA SER A 930 -42.01 7.05 18.86
C SER A 930 -41.52 5.80 18.13
N GLN A 931 -40.20 5.55 18.11
CA GLN A 931 -39.56 4.40 17.47
C GLN A 931 -38.44 3.85 18.36
N GLU A 932 -38.07 2.59 18.15
CA GLU A 932 -36.87 2.05 18.77
C GLU A 932 -35.61 2.77 18.27
N ARG A 933 -34.57 2.80 19.10
CA ARG A 933 -33.34 3.50 18.74
C ARG A 933 -32.62 2.89 17.54
N SER A 934 -32.63 1.56 17.41
CA SER A 934 -32.10 0.85 16.24
C SER A 934 -32.79 1.32 14.95
N GLU A 935 -34.10 1.54 15.01
CA GLU A 935 -34.90 2.05 13.90
C GLU A 935 -34.55 3.51 13.58
N TRP A 936 -34.37 4.37 14.59
CA TRP A 936 -33.85 5.72 14.37
C TRP A 936 -32.45 5.71 13.75
N ILE A 937 -31.58 4.77 14.11
CA ILE A 937 -30.25 4.63 13.50
C ILE A 937 -30.38 4.21 12.04
N ARG A 938 -31.24 3.22 11.75
CA ARG A 938 -31.53 2.75 10.39
C ARG A 938 -32.04 3.87 9.50
N MET A 939 -33.05 4.62 9.98
CA MET A 939 -33.66 5.71 9.21
C MET A 939 -32.71 6.89 8.97
N GLY A 940 -31.71 7.08 9.84
CA GLY A 940 -30.72 8.16 9.73
C GLY A 940 -29.38 7.74 9.11
N SER A 941 -29.25 6.49 8.65
CA SER A 941 -28.08 6.05 7.88
C SER A 941 -28.04 6.75 6.53
N CYS A 942 -26.83 7.07 6.07
CA CYS A 942 -26.58 7.64 4.74
C CYS A 942 -26.36 6.59 3.65
N ARG A 943 -26.43 5.31 3.99
CA ARG A 943 -26.29 4.20 3.05
C ARG A 943 -27.66 3.71 2.61
N LEU A 944 -27.80 3.49 1.31
CA LEU A 944 -28.99 2.89 0.72
C LEU A 944 -28.87 1.36 0.72
N ASP A 945 -30.00 0.69 0.93
CA ASP A 945 -30.09 -0.75 0.73
C ASP A 945 -29.93 -1.06 -0.77
N GLN A 946 -28.77 -1.60 -1.15
CA GLN A 946 -28.51 -1.93 -2.55
C GLN A 946 -29.42 -3.03 -3.09
N ALA A 947 -30.08 -3.82 -2.22
CA ALA A 947 -31.06 -4.80 -2.63
C ALA A 947 -32.38 -4.15 -3.09
N ASP A 948 -32.68 -2.93 -2.63
CA ASP A 948 -33.83 -2.17 -3.06
C ASP A 948 -33.51 -1.34 -4.31
N ALA A 949 -33.77 -1.96 -5.48
CA ALA A 949 -33.57 -1.35 -6.79
C ALA A 949 -34.40 -0.06 -7.03
N ILE A 950 -35.44 0.20 -6.22
CA ILE A 950 -36.21 1.45 -6.27
C ILE A 950 -35.48 2.52 -5.47
N SER A 951 -34.98 2.20 -4.27
CA SER A 951 -34.27 3.14 -3.40
C SER A 951 -32.96 3.67 -4.01
N THR A 952 -32.35 2.93 -4.94
CA THR A 952 -31.08 3.31 -5.58
C THR A 952 -31.23 4.32 -6.72
N LYS A 953 -32.45 4.55 -7.22
CA LYS A 953 -32.70 5.55 -8.26
C LYS A 953 -32.72 6.94 -7.64
N MET A 954 -31.94 7.86 -8.21
CA MET A 954 -32.00 9.26 -7.80
C MET A 954 -33.41 9.82 -7.98
N THR A 955 -33.89 10.57 -6.99
CA THR A 955 -35.20 11.23 -7.05
C THR A 955 -35.19 12.23 -8.23
N PRO A 956 -36.17 12.16 -9.15
CA PRO A 956 -36.28 13.13 -10.25
C PRO A 956 -36.39 14.54 -9.69
N TRP A 957 -35.79 15.53 -10.34
CA TRP A 957 -35.89 16.93 -9.91
C TRP A 957 -36.39 17.81 -11.06
N GLN A 958 -36.98 18.94 -10.74
CA GLN A 958 -37.46 19.95 -11.69
C GLN A 958 -36.83 21.29 -11.33
N LEU A 959 -35.97 21.82 -12.21
CA LEU A 959 -35.34 23.13 -12.00
C LEU A 959 -36.10 24.19 -12.80
N GLY A 960 -37.14 24.76 -12.18
CA GLY A 960 -37.86 25.89 -12.76
C GLY A 960 -36.97 27.14 -12.94
N PRO A 961 -37.42 28.15 -13.70
CA PRO A 961 -36.67 29.40 -13.92
C PRO A 961 -36.23 30.09 -12.63
N GLU A 962 -37.06 30.03 -11.59
CA GLU A 962 -36.78 30.59 -10.26
C GLU A 962 -35.58 29.89 -9.60
N VAL A 963 -35.62 28.56 -9.54
CA VAL A 963 -34.54 27.73 -9.00
C VAL A 963 -33.23 28.00 -9.74
N MET A 964 -33.30 28.08 -11.07
CA MET A 964 -32.15 28.35 -11.94
C MET A 964 -31.58 29.77 -11.75
N GLY A 965 -32.41 30.72 -11.30
CA GLY A 965 -31.98 32.07 -10.93
C GLY A 965 -31.22 32.12 -9.61
N LEU A 966 -31.45 31.18 -8.70
CA LEU A 966 -30.83 31.10 -7.37
C LEU A 966 -29.48 30.36 -7.39
N LEU A 967 -29.28 29.49 -8.37
CA LEU A 967 -28.04 28.74 -8.49
C LEU A 967 -26.87 29.69 -8.85
N PRO A 968 -25.70 29.57 -8.19
CA PRO A 968 -24.55 30.39 -8.50
C PRO A 968 -24.15 30.16 -9.96
N LYS A 969 -24.01 31.26 -10.70
CA LYS A 969 -23.45 31.26 -12.05
C LYS A 969 -21.99 31.64 -11.93
N LYS A 970 -21.06 30.68 -12.03
CA LYS A 970 -19.68 31.07 -12.31
C LYS A 970 -19.63 31.72 -13.70
N PRO A 971 -18.75 32.70 -13.95
CA PRO A 971 -18.54 33.22 -15.29
C PRO A 971 -18.31 32.07 -16.29
N GLY A 972 -19.18 31.94 -17.29
CA GLY A 972 -19.12 30.88 -18.33
C GLY A 972 -19.91 29.61 -18.03
N GLU A 973 -20.41 29.42 -16.81
CA GLU A 973 -21.21 28.27 -16.42
C GLU A 973 -22.67 28.49 -16.85
N LYS A 974 -23.22 27.60 -17.68
CA LYS A 974 -24.68 27.53 -17.88
C LYS A 974 -25.17 26.15 -17.46
N TYR A 975 -26.39 26.14 -16.95
CA TYR A 975 -27.13 24.93 -16.61
C TYR A 975 -27.90 24.50 -17.86
N TYR A 976 -27.79 23.22 -18.25
CA TYR A 976 -28.42 22.71 -19.48
C TYR A 976 -29.31 21.53 -19.15
N ARG A 977 -30.46 21.43 -19.84
CA ARG A 977 -31.39 20.30 -19.77
C ARG A 977 -30.90 19.25 -20.78
N GLU A 978 -30.65 18.03 -20.34
CA GLU A 978 -30.03 16.97 -21.17
C GLU A 978 -30.94 16.44 -22.28
N SER A 979 -32.27 16.55 -22.12
CA SER A 979 -33.26 16.26 -23.16
C SER A 979 -34.39 17.29 -23.15
N GLU A 980 -35.02 17.51 -24.31
CA GLU A 980 -36.23 18.35 -24.43
C GLU A 980 -37.46 17.69 -23.82
N ASP A 981 -37.44 16.36 -23.64
CA ASP A 981 -38.48 15.62 -22.95
C ASP A 981 -38.62 16.07 -21.49
N ASP A 982 -39.83 16.02 -20.95
CA ASP A 982 -40.14 16.66 -19.65
C ASP A 982 -39.37 16.10 -18.44
N GLN A 983 -38.64 15.00 -18.62
CA GLN A 983 -37.81 14.36 -17.60
C GLN A 983 -36.30 14.66 -17.71
N GLY A 984 -35.89 15.55 -18.63
CA GLY A 984 -34.48 15.86 -18.87
C GLY A 984 -33.74 16.30 -17.59
N ILE A 985 -32.66 15.59 -17.27
CA ILE A 985 -31.81 15.87 -16.12
C ILE A 985 -31.11 17.21 -16.37
N PHE A 986 -31.28 18.17 -15.47
CA PHE A 986 -30.45 19.36 -15.47
C PHE A 986 -29.04 19.00 -15.04
N ARG A 987 -28.04 19.43 -15.80
CA ARG A 987 -26.64 19.34 -15.40
C ARG A 987 -26.14 20.74 -15.09
N THR A 988 -25.43 20.88 -13.97
CA THR A 988 -24.83 22.15 -13.54
C THR A 988 -23.75 22.66 -14.49
N HIS A 989 -23.37 21.83 -15.45
CA HIS A 989 -22.43 22.16 -16.50
C HIS A 989 -22.81 21.33 -17.74
N VAL A 990 -22.61 21.85 -18.96
CA VAL A 990 -22.52 20.93 -20.11
C VAL A 990 -21.32 20.04 -19.80
N SER A 991 -21.47 18.73 -19.96
CA SER A 991 -20.30 17.93 -20.30
C SER A 991 -19.65 18.63 -21.48
N TYR A 992 -18.46 19.17 -21.29
CA TYR A 992 -17.70 19.73 -22.41
C TYR A 992 -17.68 18.62 -23.46
N PRO A 993 -18.24 18.81 -24.67
CA PRO A 993 -18.37 17.71 -25.64
C PRO A 993 -17.00 17.14 -26.02
N ASN A 994 -15.96 17.92 -25.73
CA ASN A 994 -14.56 17.61 -25.88
C ASN A 994 -13.88 17.06 -24.60
N ILE A 995 -14.61 16.79 -23.51
CA ILE A 995 -14.09 16.10 -22.32
C ILE A 995 -14.90 14.81 -22.10
N LEU A 996 -14.24 13.66 -22.19
CA LEU A 996 -14.86 12.34 -22.16
C LEU A 996 -14.23 11.47 -21.06
N ARG A 997 -14.96 10.49 -20.54
CA ARG A 997 -14.44 9.45 -19.65
C ARG A 997 -13.98 8.24 -20.44
N CYS A 998 -12.83 7.71 -20.05
CA CYS A 998 -12.27 6.51 -20.65
C CYS A 998 -11.73 5.60 -19.55
N ALA A 999 -12.29 4.39 -19.47
CA ALA A 999 -11.85 3.33 -18.55
C ALA A 999 -10.74 2.44 -19.14
N LEU A 1000 -10.36 2.68 -20.40
CA LEU A 1000 -9.32 1.90 -21.07
C LEU A 1000 -7.95 2.21 -20.47
N SER A 1001 -7.04 1.25 -20.55
CA SER A 1001 -5.62 1.58 -20.41
C SER A 1001 -5.16 2.54 -21.52
N VAL A 1002 -4.06 3.26 -21.31
CA VAL A 1002 -3.56 4.23 -22.31
C VAL A 1002 -3.27 3.55 -23.65
N ASP A 1003 -2.69 2.35 -23.64
CA ASP A 1003 -2.40 1.61 -24.87
C ASP A 1003 -3.66 1.14 -25.60
N GLU A 1004 -4.66 0.64 -24.86
CA GLU A 1004 -5.95 0.26 -25.43
C GLU A 1004 -6.68 1.48 -26.00
N PHE A 1005 -6.57 2.63 -25.33
CA PHE A 1005 -7.13 3.88 -25.80
C PHE A 1005 -6.44 4.35 -27.09
N VAL A 1006 -5.11 4.37 -27.13
CA VAL A 1006 -4.32 4.76 -28.31
C VAL A 1006 -4.65 3.86 -29.50
N ALA A 1007 -4.62 2.54 -29.31
CA ALA A 1007 -4.90 1.58 -30.38
C ALA A 1007 -6.31 1.74 -30.95
N LYS A 1008 -7.32 1.87 -30.08
CA LYS A 1008 -8.71 2.10 -30.52
C LYS A 1008 -8.86 3.47 -31.17
N PHE A 1009 -8.25 4.52 -30.63
CA PHE A 1009 -8.34 5.84 -31.21
C PHE A 1009 -7.74 5.88 -32.61
N ASP A 1010 -6.58 5.26 -32.84
CA ASP A 1010 -5.95 5.20 -34.17
C ASP A 1010 -6.79 4.38 -35.17
N GLU A 1011 -7.35 3.25 -34.73
CA GLU A 1011 -8.28 2.43 -35.55
C GLU A 1011 -9.49 3.26 -35.97
N GLN A 1012 -10.14 3.89 -35.00
CA GLN A 1012 -11.35 4.69 -35.22
C GLN A 1012 -11.07 5.99 -35.99
N LEU A 1013 -9.89 6.59 -35.82
CA LEU A 1013 -9.45 7.74 -36.61
C LEU A 1013 -9.22 7.35 -38.07
N GLY A 1014 -8.70 6.15 -38.33
CA GLY A 1014 -8.58 5.60 -39.68
C GLY A 1014 -9.93 5.44 -40.37
N GLU A 1015 -10.90 4.84 -39.66
CA GLU A 1015 -12.28 4.68 -40.16
C GLU A 1015 -12.94 6.03 -40.47
N GLU A 1016 -12.80 7.02 -39.57
CA GLU A 1016 -13.30 8.38 -39.78
C GLU A 1016 -12.60 9.09 -40.96
N MET A 1017 -11.29 8.89 -41.13
CA MET A 1017 -10.55 9.46 -42.27
C MET A 1017 -10.98 8.86 -43.61
N ASP A 1018 -11.39 7.59 -43.62
CA ASP A 1018 -11.94 6.92 -44.81
C ASP A 1018 -13.41 7.35 -45.06
N ALA A 1019 -14.20 7.56 -44.01
CA ALA A 1019 -15.53 8.12 -44.11
C ALA A 1019 -15.53 9.54 -44.70
N LEU A 1020 -14.67 10.44 -44.18
CA LEU A 1020 -14.49 11.80 -44.71
C LEU A 1020 -14.01 11.80 -46.16
N LEU A 1021 -13.23 10.79 -46.56
CA LEU A 1021 -12.84 10.60 -47.97
C LEU A 1021 -14.06 10.27 -48.85
N GLY A 1022 -14.95 9.39 -48.37
CA GLY A 1022 -16.20 9.05 -49.06
C GLY A 1022 -17.19 10.22 -49.14
N GLU A 1023 -17.21 11.08 -48.13
CA GLU A 1023 -18.05 12.29 -48.07
C GLU A 1023 -17.51 13.46 -48.94
N GLY A 1024 -16.28 13.35 -49.45
CA GLY A 1024 -15.62 14.42 -50.20
C GLY A 1024 -15.05 15.54 -49.32
N GLU A 1025 -14.94 15.34 -48.01
CA GLU A 1025 -14.44 16.29 -47.01
C GLU A 1025 -12.90 16.25 -46.89
N PHE A 1026 -12.20 16.41 -48.02
CA PHE A 1026 -10.75 16.22 -48.12
C PHE A 1026 -9.94 17.17 -47.20
N ASP A 1027 -10.44 18.39 -46.98
CA ASP A 1027 -9.75 19.38 -46.16
C ASP A 1027 -9.91 19.09 -44.67
N LEU A 1028 -11.08 18.62 -44.21
CA LEU A 1028 -11.25 18.18 -42.82
C LEU A 1028 -10.39 16.93 -42.55
N ARG A 1029 -10.37 15.96 -43.49
CA ARG A 1029 -9.51 14.76 -43.42
C ARG A 1029 -8.03 15.10 -43.23
N LYS A 1030 -7.51 16.07 -43.99
CA LYS A 1030 -6.12 16.53 -43.84
C LYS A 1030 -5.86 17.20 -42.48
N ARG A 1031 -6.86 17.89 -41.94
CA ARG A 1031 -6.77 18.64 -40.68
C ARG A 1031 -6.86 17.79 -39.44
N ILE A 1032 -7.53 16.64 -39.50
CA ILE A 1032 -7.55 15.65 -38.42
C ILE A 1032 -6.38 14.66 -38.49
N ALA A 1033 -5.51 14.75 -39.49
CA ALA A 1033 -4.33 13.89 -39.62
C ALA A 1033 -3.20 14.39 -38.70
N GLY A 1034 -3.11 13.80 -37.51
CA GLY A 1034 -2.12 14.08 -36.48
C GLY A 1034 -1.27 12.88 -36.10
N GLN A 1035 -0.51 13.03 -35.02
CA GLN A 1035 0.35 11.99 -34.46
C GLN A 1035 0.40 12.09 -32.94
N TRP A 1036 0.69 10.97 -32.28
CA TRP A 1036 0.97 10.96 -30.85
C TRP A 1036 2.28 11.71 -30.55
N ILE A 1037 2.19 12.72 -29.69
CA ILE A 1037 3.33 13.50 -29.18
C ILE A 1037 3.94 12.83 -27.96
N THR A 1038 3.10 12.23 -27.13
CA THR A 1038 3.52 11.56 -25.90
C THR A 1038 2.56 10.43 -25.60
N VAL A 1039 3.06 9.24 -25.29
CA VAL A 1039 2.27 8.11 -24.79
C VAL A 1039 3.04 7.53 -23.61
N THR A 1040 2.42 7.55 -22.45
CA THR A 1040 2.93 7.03 -21.18
C THR A 1040 1.85 6.21 -20.51
N GLU A 1041 2.16 5.43 -19.48
CA GLU A 1041 1.15 4.65 -18.77
C GLU A 1041 0.02 5.48 -18.14
N ASP A 1042 0.30 6.73 -17.80
CA ASP A 1042 -0.63 7.62 -17.10
C ASP A 1042 -1.28 8.66 -18.03
N GLN A 1043 -0.74 8.86 -19.23
CA GLN A 1043 -1.19 9.89 -20.15
C GLN A 1043 -0.83 9.59 -21.62
N ALA A 1044 -1.75 9.89 -22.55
CA ALA A 1044 -1.44 10.01 -23.98
C ALA A 1044 -1.87 11.36 -24.54
N MET A 1045 -1.02 11.96 -25.38
CA MET A 1045 -1.22 13.23 -26.05
C MET A 1045 -1.05 13.07 -27.55
N TRP A 1046 -2.10 13.36 -28.31
CA TRP A 1046 -2.12 13.39 -29.77
C TRP A 1046 -2.25 14.83 -30.25
N ARG A 1047 -1.59 15.17 -31.37
CA ARG A 1047 -1.64 16.52 -31.94
C ARG A 1047 -1.70 16.49 -33.46
N ALA A 1048 -2.63 17.25 -34.03
CA ALA A 1048 -2.64 17.60 -35.45
C ALA A 1048 -1.78 18.85 -35.70
N PRO A 1049 -0.87 18.86 -36.70
CA PRO A 1049 -0.02 20.01 -36.97
C PRO A 1049 -0.84 21.25 -37.34
N ALA A 1050 -0.57 22.40 -36.69
CA ALA A 1050 -1.20 23.68 -37.03
C ALA A 1050 -0.99 24.09 -38.50
N ALA A 1051 0.15 23.70 -39.10
CA ALA A 1051 0.45 23.93 -40.51
C ALA A 1051 -0.53 23.23 -41.48
N ARG A 1052 -1.18 22.15 -41.06
CA ARG A 1052 -2.19 21.43 -41.85
C ARG A 1052 -3.59 22.02 -41.69
N GLN A 1053 -3.79 22.91 -40.74
CA GLN A 1053 -5.07 23.58 -40.46
C GLN A 1053 -5.31 24.84 -41.31
N PHE A 1054 -4.38 25.17 -42.20
CA PHE A 1054 -4.54 26.23 -43.20
C PHE A 1054 -4.81 25.64 -44.59
N SER A 1055 -5.87 26.08 -45.25
CA SER A 1055 -6.17 25.74 -46.65
C SER A 1055 -5.55 26.71 -47.67
N HIS A 1056 -5.06 27.88 -47.24
CA HIS A 1056 -4.50 28.89 -48.15
C HIS A 1056 -3.00 29.13 -47.92
N LYS A 1057 -2.20 28.92 -48.98
CA LYS A 1057 -0.82 29.43 -49.08
C LYS A 1057 -0.87 30.95 -48.88
N PHE A 1058 -0.29 31.45 -47.78
CA PHE A 1058 -0.14 32.89 -47.60
C PHE A 1058 0.89 33.43 -48.61
N PRO A 1059 0.58 34.50 -49.36
CA PRO A 1059 1.60 35.32 -49.99
C PRO A 1059 2.32 36.13 -48.91
N ASP A 1060 3.65 36.13 -48.92
CA ASP A 1060 4.56 36.64 -47.88
C ASP A 1060 4.46 38.14 -47.51
N TRP A 1061 3.50 38.93 -47.99
CA TRP A 1061 3.63 40.39 -48.00
C TRP A 1061 2.55 41.25 -47.31
N HIS A 1062 1.54 40.70 -46.62
CA HIS A 1062 0.56 41.55 -45.89
C HIS A 1062 0.23 41.07 -44.47
N TRP A 1063 1.06 41.46 -43.50
CA TRP A 1063 0.82 41.37 -42.04
C TRP A 1063 -0.07 42.52 -41.51
N GLY A 1064 -1.13 42.90 -42.24
CA GLY A 1064 -1.84 44.17 -42.01
C GLY A 1064 -3.37 44.12 -41.86
N SER A 1065 -4.02 42.95 -41.76
CA SER A 1065 -5.49 42.88 -41.65
C SER A 1065 -5.96 42.14 -40.40
N ARG A 1066 -6.71 42.84 -39.55
CA ARG A 1066 -7.17 42.52 -38.19
C ARG A 1066 -8.25 41.40 -38.08
N SER A 1067 -8.36 40.46 -39.01
CA SER A 1067 -9.40 39.41 -38.94
C SER A 1067 -8.95 37.96 -39.09
N LYS A 1068 -7.65 37.66 -39.14
CA LYS A 1068 -7.18 36.27 -39.28
C LYS A 1068 -6.77 35.69 -37.93
N GLN A 1069 -7.72 35.07 -37.22
CA GLN A 1069 -7.43 34.22 -36.06
C GLN A 1069 -6.46 33.12 -36.49
N LEU A 1070 -5.26 33.11 -35.91
CA LEU A 1070 -4.36 31.95 -35.95
C LEU A 1070 -5.11 30.76 -35.32
N LEU A 1071 -5.51 29.80 -36.14
CA LEU A 1071 -6.17 28.59 -35.66
C LEU A 1071 -5.14 27.71 -34.95
N ARG A 1072 -5.46 27.33 -33.71
CA ARG A 1072 -4.60 26.54 -32.80
C ARG A 1072 -4.57 25.08 -33.26
N PRO A 1073 -3.44 24.36 -33.12
CA PRO A 1073 -3.37 22.93 -33.42
C PRO A 1073 -4.46 22.17 -32.66
N ALA A 1074 -5.01 21.12 -33.28
CA ALA A 1074 -5.93 20.25 -32.56
C ALA A 1074 -5.12 19.28 -31.70
N GLU A 1075 -5.54 19.11 -30.45
CA GLU A 1075 -4.88 18.32 -29.44
C GLU A 1075 -5.88 17.39 -28.78
N LEU A 1076 -5.42 16.20 -28.40
CA LEU A 1076 -6.20 15.27 -27.63
C LEU A 1076 -5.32 14.73 -26.51
N THR A 1077 -5.78 14.80 -25.28
CA THR A 1077 -5.04 14.37 -24.09
C THR A 1077 -5.87 13.41 -23.26
N PHE A 1078 -5.45 12.15 -23.15
CA PHE A 1078 -5.99 11.18 -22.20
C PHE A 1078 -5.16 11.17 -20.92
N LEU A 1079 -5.79 11.29 -19.75
CA LEU A 1079 -5.22 11.24 -18.42
C LEU A 1079 -5.84 10.07 -17.63
N LYS A 1080 -5.10 8.97 -17.50
CA LYS A 1080 -5.58 7.72 -16.87
C LYS A 1080 -5.87 7.87 -15.38
N SER A 1081 -5.07 8.66 -14.66
CA SER A 1081 -5.21 8.87 -13.21
C SER A 1081 -6.58 9.42 -12.81
N VAL A 1082 -7.24 10.14 -13.72
CA VAL A 1082 -8.58 10.69 -13.55
C VAL A 1082 -9.59 10.10 -14.55
N GLY A 1083 -9.14 9.20 -15.43
CA GLY A 1083 -9.96 8.59 -16.49
C GLY A 1083 -10.56 9.58 -17.49
N LYS A 1084 -9.87 10.70 -17.80
CA LYS A 1084 -10.41 11.79 -18.64
C LYS A 1084 -9.68 11.95 -19.96
N VAL A 1085 -10.40 12.14 -21.06
CA VAL A 1085 -9.89 12.49 -22.40
C VAL A 1085 -10.33 13.92 -22.71
N ILE A 1086 -9.41 14.79 -23.09
CA ILE A 1086 -9.65 16.21 -23.39
C ILE A 1086 -9.27 16.47 -24.84
N VAL A 1087 -10.16 17.01 -25.66
CA VAL A 1087 -9.93 17.40 -27.05
C VAL A 1087 -9.93 18.93 -27.14
N ASP A 1088 -8.98 19.52 -27.82
CA ASP A 1088 -8.93 20.95 -28.13
C ASP A 1088 -8.63 21.15 -29.61
N GLY A 1089 -8.99 22.30 -30.18
CA GLY A 1089 -8.80 22.61 -31.59
C GLY A 1089 -9.99 23.29 -32.27
N PRO A 1090 -9.89 23.57 -33.59
CA PRO A 1090 -10.98 24.16 -34.38
C PRO A 1090 -12.27 23.33 -34.29
N ASP A 1091 -13.44 23.97 -34.30
CA ASP A 1091 -14.73 23.33 -34.01
C ASP A 1091 -15.04 22.12 -34.89
N ASP A 1092 -14.73 22.18 -36.18
CA ASP A 1092 -14.95 21.10 -37.14
C ASP A 1092 -14.00 19.91 -36.90
N VAL A 1093 -12.72 20.17 -36.65
CA VAL A 1093 -11.73 19.15 -36.28
C VAL A 1093 -12.08 18.50 -34.95
N ARG A 1094 -12.43 19.30 -33.95
CA ARG A 1094 -12.85 18.83 -32.62
C ARG A 1094 -14.09 17.95 -32.73
N THR A 1095 -15.07 18.34 -33.54
CA THR A 1095 -16.30 17.55 -33.77
C THR A 1095 -15.98 16.18 -34.37
N ALA A 1096 -15.11 16.12 -35.39
CA ALA A 1096 -14.67 14.86 -35.99
C ALA A 1096 -13.91 13.97 -34.99
N LEU A 1097 -12.99 14.54 -34.20
CA LEU A 1097 -12.25 13.79 -33.17
C LEU A 1097 -13.17 13.27 -32.05
N VAL A 1098 -14.23 13.99 -31.70
CA VAL A 1098 -15.24 13.51 -30.75
C VAL A 1098 -16.06 12.35 -31.34
N ARG A 1099 -16.33 12.33 -32.66
CA ARG A 1099 -16.96 11.17 -33.33
C ARG A 1099 -16.10 9.91 -33.20
N VAL A 1100 -14.80 10.05 -33.48
CA VAL A 1100 -13.79 8.99 -33.28
C VAL A 1100 -13.83 8.45 -31.85
N LEU A 1101 -13.88 9.34 -30.85
CA LEU A 1101 -13.84 8.94 -29.44
C LEU A 1101 -15.11 8.23 -28.97
N LYS A 1102 -16.30 8.63 -29.44
CA LYS A 1102 -17.56 7.93 -29.11
C LYS A 1102 -17.49 6.44 -29.47
N LEU A 1103 -16.80 6.08 -30.55
CA LEU A 1103 -16.62 4.70 -30.98
C LEU A 1103 -15.57 3.95 -30.13
N CYS A 1104 -14.72 4.67 -29.39
CA CYS A 1104 -13.77 4.10 -28.42
C CYS A 1104 -14.42 3.65 -27.11
N ARG A 1105 -15.76 3.65 -26.99
CA ARG A 1105 -16.53 3.41 -25.74
C ARG A 1105 -16.24 4.43 -24.64
N THR A 1106 -15.94 5.67 -25.02
CA THR A 1106 -15.86 6.77 -24.05
C THR A 1106 -17.25 7.34 -23.79
N GLU A 1107 -17.59 7.56 -22.53
CA GLU A 1107 -18.82 8.26 -22.14
C GLU A 1107 -18.51 9.75 -21.95
N MET A 1108 -19.51 10.64 -22.01
CA MET A 1108 -19.24 12.04 -21.66
C MET A 1108 -18.87 12.16 -20.18
N ASP A 1109 -17.96 13.08 -19.82
CA ASP A 1109 -17.62 13.27 -18.41
C ASP A 1109 -18.70 14.08 -17.70
N ASP A 1110 -19.41 13.41 -16.80
CA ASP A 1110 -20.47 14.01 -15.98
C ASP A 1110 -19.93 14.85 -14.81
N ASN A 1111 -18.60 14.85 -14.57
CA ASN A 1111 -17.96 15.61 -13.48
C ASN A 1111 -16.93 16.63 -14.01
N PRO A 1112 -17.37 17.86 -14.32
CA PRO A 1112 -16.69 18.77 -15.24
C PRO A 1112 -15.84 19.81 -14.50
N ILE A 1113 -15.30 19.48 -13.32
CA ILE A 1113 -14.26 20.31 -12.72
C ILE A 1113 -13.06 20.25 -13.68
N MET A 1114 -12.97 21.25 -14.56
CA MET A 1114 -11.74 21.63 -15.19
C MET A 1114 -10.79 21.94 -14.03
N PRO A 1115 -9.65 21.25 -13.87
CA PRO A 1115 -8.56 21.88 -13.14
C PRO A 1115 -8.37 23.24 -13.80
N VAL A 1116 -8.31 24.31 -13.01
CA VAL A 1116 -8.02 25.67 -13.49
C VAL A 1116 -6.59 25.65 -14.05
N PHE A 1117 -6.42 25.04 -15.21
CA PHE A 1117 -5.33 25.33 -16.10
C PHE A 1117 -5.77 26.59 -16.80
N ASP A 1118 -5.36 27.69 -16.19
CA ASP A 1118 -5.43 29.00 -16.79
C ASP A 1118 -4.69 28.94 -18.14
N THR A 1119 -5.44 28.71 -19.21
CA THR A 1119 -4.90 28.70 -20.58
C THR A 1119 -4.29 30.05 -20.92
N GLU A 1120 -4.69 31.14 -20.26
CA GLU A 1120 -4.06 32.46 -20.43
C GLU A 1120 -2.65 32.50 -19.82
N MET A 1121 -2.37 31.76 -18.74
CA MET A 1121 -1.01 31.63 -18.21
C MET A 1121 -0.07 30.86 -19.16
N MET A 1122 -0.56 29.88 -19.93
CA MET A 1122 0.25 29.23 -20.98
C MET A 1122 0.58 30.17 -22.15
N HIS A 1123 -0.17 31.26 -22.34
CA HIS A 1123 0.07 32.26 -23.39
C HIS A 1123 1.14 33.30 -23.01
N SER A 1124 1.69 33.27 -21.80
CA SER A 1124 2.63 34.27 -21.29
C SER A 1124 4.08 33.80 -21.12
N PHE A 1125 4.45 32.62 -21.62
CA PHE A 1125 5.85 32.22 -21.74
C PHE A 1125 6.38 32.53 -23.16
N PRO A 1126 7.38 33.41 -23.29
CA PRO A 1126 7.98 33.76 -24.59
C PRO A 1126 8.80 32.62 -25.21
#